data_AF-A0A917PKT3-F1
#
_entry.id   AF-A0A917PKT3-F1
#
_cell.length_a   1.000
_cell.length_b   1.000
_cell.length_c   1.000
_cell.angle_alpha   90.00
_cell.angle_beta   90.00
_cell.angle_gamma   90.00
#
_symmetry.space_group_name_H-M   'P 1'
#
loop_
_entity.id
_entity.type
_entity.pdbx_description
1 polymer ?
#
loop_
_entity_poly.entity_id
_entity_poly.type
_entity_poly.pdbx_seq_one_letter_code
_entity_poly.pdbx_strand_id
1 'polypeptide(L)'
;MKQIRDLNIQKMFSTAVYQRGWRYYQKDLVSDLTYDNNFKIWSASVHGSEEYFVEVNTSELADGSMDVYCDCPAYSTFGPCKHIAAVLIKISNSNIDNPIRMSKDYHMTDWLMNSIASLNAFQPVSEITLQKVPLHVEYYCRWNYEHNLLLELKVGENRPLVVKNVQGFLDNVFSGNEHYFTKTFTYNPEIHYFHEQDMEILETLYTILNNEKVYFDRNIYRFMNTPERAVIMPPLIAEQLLQKLSERDFTVKAAEASYQNIKLVEDELPFQFDLSKTEEGELSLLMDNIESVTFFEHYSLLFSHGTFYFPTKEQIPIIEQLSFAGKQNNQLPVPKEKSDDFISQVVPSLKKIGDVQISENIADDITQFPLKAKLYLELQENWIAGELNYHYGSHELDPFNGRKQSDDVIIIRDVEKEQKIMNLIEHANFRYNGKELYIEVDDDTLYDFLFNVLPVLDKYLEVYMTDDIRRFFADTQASPSTSVQLESSSNLLDIGFNIDGINDQEVDQVLNAVMEKRRYYRLQDGAFLSLEGEEFASVKQLFDDLEISQADLQDGNVQMPVYRGTQIDELIDTKKQYDPAFQKLLHQLRSPEEQVYPLPENLNAELRNYQLTGYQWFKSLSRYHLGGILADDMGLGKTLQSIAYILSEPGDTPHLIIAPSSVLYNWKNECEKFAPDLKVAVMTGAPAERAKMIETNNDKDVWVTSYATLRQDIELYQEKTFQTLILDEAQYIKNYATKTSKAIRQVKAGRRFALSGTPIENSIDELWAIFQVILPGLMPRQRKFKQLENDKIASMTRPFILRRVKGDVLKELPEKIESVHVSELTKEQKDLYVGYWRQLQQEAAQSMKESSFQQNRMKILAGLTRLRQICCHPSVFLENYEGESGKLNQLMDTVRNAVANGKRMLIFSQFTSMHEIIMKKLHEEDIDYFYLHGQTGSQERVQMSERFNQGEKNVFLVSLKAGGTGLNLTGADTVILYDLWWNPAVEDQATGRAHRFGQKNVVQVIRLVTEGTIEEKIYDLQQKKRELIDQVIQPGEAMLSSLNEEDVRELLNI
;
A
#
# COMPACT_ATOMS: atom_id res chain seq x y z
N MET A 1 -46.87 -3.46 8.91
CA MET A 1 -47.88 -4.50 9.27
C MET A 1 -49.34 -4.05 9.21
N LYS A 2 -49.70 -2.75 9.31
CA LYS A 2 -51.05 -2.28 8.92
C LYS A 2 -51.38 -2.45 7.42
N GLN A 3 -50.36 -2.63 6.57
CA GLN A 3 -50.49 -2.65 5.10
C GLN A 3 -51.10 -3.92 4.48
N ILE A 4 -51.07 -5.10 5.12
CA ILE A 4 -51.57 -6.35 4.51
C ILE A 4 -53.09 -6.54 4.70
N ARG A 5 -53.69 -5.91 5.72
CA ARG A 5 -55.15 -5.96 5.95
C ARG A 5 -55.95 -5.14 4.93
N ASP A 6 -55.34 -4.08 4.39
CA ASP A 6 -55.96 -3.19 3.41
C ASP A 6 -55.72 -3.63 1.95
N LEU A 7 -54.90 -4.69 1.74
CA LEU A 7 -54.61 -5.24 0.42
C LEU A 7 -55.82 -6.02 -0.12
N ASN A 8 -56.26 -5.66 -1.32
CA ASN A 8 -57.38 -6.34 -1.98
C ASN A 8 -56.89 -7.65 -2.63
N ILE A 9 -56.64 -8.67 -1.80
CA ILE A 9 -56.10 -9.98 -2.19
C ILE A 9 -56.92 -10.60 -3.34
N GLN A 10 -58.23 -10.34 -3.39
CA GLN A 10 -59.10 -10.84 -4.46
C GLN A 10 -58.72 -10.34 -5.87
N LYS A 11 -58.16 -9.13 -6.00
CA LYS A 11 -57.71 -8.59 -7.30
C LYS A 11 -56.39 -9.20 -7.78
N MET A 12 -55.65 -9.84 -6.88
CA MET A 12 -54.32 -10.41 -7.15
C MET A 12 -54.40 -11.79 -7.81
N PHE A 13 -55.57 -12.44 -7.78
CA PHE A 13 -55.79 -13.76 -8.35
C PHE A 13 -57.03 -13.74 -9.26
N SER A 14 -57.08 -14.65 -10.24
CA SER A 14 -58.32 -14.86 -10.99
C SER A 14 -59.44 -15.33 -10.05
N THR A 15 -60.69 -14.96 -10.35
CA THR A 15 -61.85 -15.25 -9.49
C THR A 15 -61.96 -16.72 -9.10
N ALA A 16 -61.63 -17.63 -10.03
CA ALA A 16 -61.63 -19.07 -9.78
C ALA A 16 -60.49 -19.52 -8.84
N VAL A 17 -59.29 -18.97 -8.97
CA VAL A 17 -58.14 -19.32 -8.11
C VAL A 17 -58.33 -18.78 -6.70
N TYR A 18 -58.79 -17.53 -6.58
CA TYR A 18 -59.10 -16.91 -5.30
C TYR A 18 -60.17 -17.70 -4.53
N GLN A 19 -61.28 -18.07 -5.17
CA GLN A 19 -62.36 -18.84 -4.51
C GLN A 19 -61.88 -20.21 -4.03
N ARG A 20 -60.96 -20.87 -4.75
CA ARG A 20 -60.36 -22.13 -4.29
C ARG A 20 -59.42 -21.92 -3.11
N GLY A 21 -58.62 -20.86 -3.12
CA GLY A 21 -57.75 -20.51 -2.00
C GLY A 21 -58.54 -20.15 -0.74
N TRP A 22 -59.62 -19.39 -0.90
CA TRP A 22 -60.57 -19.08 0.17
C TRP A 22 -61.17 -20.33 0.81
N ARG A 23 -61.50 -21.36 0.01
CA ARG A 23 -61.98 -22.66 0.52
C ARG A 23 -60.90 -23.42 1.30
N TYR A 24 -59.63 -23.32 0.91
CA TYR A 24 -58.53 -23.96 1.65
C TYR A 24 -58.28 -23.28 2.99
N TYR A 25 -58.33 -21.94 3.01
CA TYR A 25 -58.31 -21.16 4.24
C TYR A 25 -59.50 -21.48 5.16
N GLN A 26 -60.73 -21.53 4.64
CA GLN A 26 -61.93 -21.85 5.45
C GLN A 26 -61.92 -23.26 6.04
N LYS A 27 -61.21 -24.21 5.39
CA LYS A 27 -61.02 -25.57 5.90
C LYS A 27 -59.83 -25.71 6.85
N ASP A 28 -59.19 -24.60 7.21
CA ASP A 28 -58.01 -24.51 8.07
C ASP A 28 -56.83 -25.38 7.62
N LEU A 29 -56.64 -25.48 6.32
CA LEU A 29 -55.60 -26.31 5.71
C LEU A 29 -54.24 -25.60 5.61
N VAL A 30 -54.06 -24.48 6.30
CA VAL A 30 -52.80 -23.73 6.34
C VAL A 30 -52.23 -23.84 7.75
N SER A 31 -51.11 -24.55 7.91
CA SER A 31 -50.40 -24.78 9.16
C SER A 31 -48.99 -24.18 9.12
N ASP A 32 -48.34 -24.14 10.28
CA ASP A 32 -46.92 -23.77 10.43
C ASP A 32 -46.57 -22.40 9.85
N LEU A 33 -47.51 -21.46 9.96
CA LEU A 33 -47.31 -20.09 9.51
C LEU A 33 -46.24 -19.40 10.39
N THR A 34 -45.05 -19.17 9.84
CA THR A 34 -43.94 -18.48 10.50
C THR A 34 -43.53 -17.23 9.73
N TYR A 35 -42.94 -16.26 10.42
CA TYR A 35 -42.48 -15.00 9.83
C TYR A 35 -41.02 -14.75 10.17
N ASP A 36 -40.19 -14.61 9.14
CA ASP A 36 -38.80 -14.20 9.26
C ASP A 36 -38.73 -12.66 9.18
N ASN A 37 -38.29 -12.04 10.28
CA ASN A 37 -38.24 -10.59 10.39
C ASN A 37 -37.01 -9.97 9.68
N ASN A 38 -35.96 -10.76 9.43
CA ASN A 38 -34.76 -10.30 8.72
C ASN A 38 -35.02 -10.21 7.22
N PHE A 39 -35.75 -11.19 6.67
CA PHE A 39 -36.05 -11.25 5.24
C PHE A 39 -37.46 -10.75 4.88
N LYS A 40 -38.31 -10.48 5.88
CA LYS A 40 -39.73 -10.09 5.71
C LYS A 40 -40.58 -11.14 4.96
N ILE A 41 -40.23 -12.41 5.10
CA ILE A 41 -40.89 -13.54 4.43
C ILE A 41 -41.80 -14.27 5.42
N TRP A 42 -43.01 -14.60 4.97
CA TRP A 42 -43.87 -15.58 5.62
C TRP A 42 -43.72 -16.93 4.96
N SER A 43 -43.58 -17.99 5.74
CA SER A 43 -43.62 -19.37 5.26
C SER A 43 -44.74 -20.16 5.92
N ALA A 44 -45.37 -21.07 5.20
CA ALA A 44 -46.44 -21.93 5.71
C ALA A 44 -46.54 -23.24 4.94
N SER A 45 -47.06 -24.26 5.60
CA SER A 45 -47.47 -25.52 4.97
C SER A 45 -48.97 -25.49 4.64
N VAL A 46 -49.33 -25.83 3.40
CA VAL A 46 -50.73 -25.90 2.94
C VAL A 46 -51.09 -27.33 2.56
N HIS A 47 -52.01 -27.90 3.32
CA HIS A 47 -52.45 -29.28 3.18
C HIS A 47 -53.50 -29.41 2.07
N GLY A 48 -53.10 -29.97 0.93
CA GLY A 48 -53.96 -30.21 -0.24
C GLY A 48 -54.11 -31.70 -0.55
N SER A 49 -53.82 -32.07 -1.79
CA SER A 49 -53.60 -33.48 -2.17
C SER A 49 -52.35 -34.07 -1.53
N GLU A 50 -51.34 -33.22 -1.31
CA GLU A 50 -50.12 -33.45 -0.54
C GLU A 50 -49.87 -32.17 0.28
N GLU A 51 -48.87 -32.17 1.15
CA GLU A 51 -48.46 -30.98 1.89
C GLU A 51 -47.59 -30.09 0.99
N TYR A 52 -47.96 -28.82 0.86
CA TYR A 52 -47.29 -27.88 -0.04
C TYR A 52 -46.71 -26.71 0.73
N PHE A 53 -45.41 -26.50 0.59
CA PHE A 53 -44.71 -25.35 1.16
C PHE A 53 -44.98 -24.08 0.36
N VAL A 54 -45.25 -22.99 1.08
CA VAL A 54 -45.58 -21.68 0.51
C VAL A 54 -44.79 -20.60 1.21
N GLU A 55 -44.16 -19.73 0.42
CA GLU A 55 -43.48 -18.52 0.90
C GLU A 55 -44.08 -17.27 0.29
N VAL A 56 -44.15 -16.21 1.08
CA VAL A 56 -44.68 -14.90 0.70
C VAL A 56 -43.75 -13.83 1.23
N ASN A 57 -43.06 -13.14 0.32
CA ASN A 57 -42.25 -11.99 0.68
C ASN A 57 -43.12 -10.73 0.77
N THR A 58 -43.06 -10.05 1.92
CA THR A 58 -43.89 -8.87 2.21
C THR A 58 -43.19 -7.54 1.97
N SER A 59 -41.92 -7.53 1.57
CA SER A 59 -41.18 -6.28 1.30
C SER A 59 -41.76 -5.46 0.15
N GLU A 60 -42.33 -6.12 -0.86
CA GLU A 60 -42.82 -5.47 -2.09
C GLU A 60 -44.35 -5.50 -2.25
N LEU A 61 -45.07 -6.21 -1.37
CA LEU A 61 -46.53 -6.36 -1.44
C LEU A 61 -47.30 -5.02 -1.38
N ALA A 62 -46.70 -3.95 -0.84
CA ALA A 62 -47.31 -2.62 -0.77
C ALA A 62 -47.43 -1.93 -2.15
N ASP A 63 -46.60 -2.31 -3.12
CA ASP A 63 -46.53 -1.70 -4.45
C ASP A 63 -47.32 -2.50 -5.50
N GLY A 64 -47.97 -3.59 -5.09
CA GLY A 64 -48.81 -4.43 -5.94
C GLY A 64 -48.07 -5.54 -6.69
N SER A 65 -46.76 -5.70 -6.50
CA SER A 65 -45.99 -6.87 -6.95
C SER A 65 -46.11 -8.04 -5.97
N MET A 66 -46.06 -9.27 -6.49
CA MET A 66 -46.15 -10.51 -5.71
C MET A 66 -44.86 -11.30 -5.88
N ASP A 67 -43.98 -11.21 -4.89
CA ASP A 67 -42.84 -12.12 -4.75
C ASP A 67 -43.26 -13.26 -3.81
N VAL A 68 -43.65 -14.37 -4.42
CA VAL A 68 -44.29 -15.52 -3.76
C VAL A 68 -43.73 -16.82 -4.33
N TYR A 69 -43.75 -17.88 -3.55
CA TYR A 69 -43.37 -19.21 -3.99
C TYR A 69 -44.35 -20.25 -3.45
N CYS A 70 -44.62 -21.29 -4.24
CA CYS A 70 -45.29 -22.49 -3.78
C CYS A 70 -44.74 -23.69 -4.54
N ASP A 71 -44.40 -24.76 -3.84
CA ASP A 71 -43.89 -26.00 -4.42
C ASP A 71 -44.96 -26.84 -5.18
N CYS A 72 -46.22 -26.39 -5.20
CA CYS A 72 -47.27 -27.15 -5.85
C CYS A 72 -47.13 -27.14 -7.39
N PRO A 73 -47.49 -28.24 -8.09
CA PRO A 73 -47.35 -28.33 -9.54
C PRO A 73 -48.08 -27.25 -10.35
N ALA A 74 -49.16 -26.70 -9.78
CA ALA A 74 -49.90 -25.63 -10.43
C ALA A 74 -49.15 -24.29 -10.42
N TYR A 75 -48.29 -24.04 -9.43
CA TYR A 75 -47.51 -22.80 -9.33
C TYR A 75 -46.42 -22.75 -10.39
N SER A 76 -45.67 -23.85 -10.56
CA SER A 76 -44.62 -23.96 -11.58
C SER A 76 -45.15 -23.79 -13.00
N THR A 77 -46.42 -24.12 -13.25
CA THR A 77 -47.03 -24.06 -14.60
C THR A 77 -47.78 -22.76 -14.86
N PHE A 78 -48.55 -22.25 -13.89
CA PHE A 78 -49.50 -21.13 -14.12
C PHE A 78 -49.25 -19.91 -13.21
N GLY A 79 -48.23 -19.95 -12.35
CA GLY A 79 -47.95 -18.89 -11.38
C GLY A 79 -48.91 -18.88 -10.18
N PRO A 80 -49.23 -17.71 -9.59
CA PRO A 80 -49.89 -17.58 -8.29
C PRO A 80 -51.10 -18.52 -8.10
N CYS A 81 -50.98 -19.44 -7.15
CA CYS A 81 -51.87 -20.59 -7.04
C CYS A 81 -52.87 -20.44 -5.88
N LYS A 82 -53.77 -21.44 -5.75
CA LYS A 82 -54.77 -21.45 -4.66
C LYS A 82 -54.15 -21.55 -3.26
N HIS A 83 -52.96 -22.16 -3.11
CA HIS A 83 -52.27 -22.29 -1.82
C HIS A 83 -51.68 -20.95 -1.37
N ILE A 84 -51.05 -20.20 -2.29
CA ILE A 84 -50.57 -18.83 -2.04
C ILE A 84 -51.73 -17.92 -1.64
N ALA A 85 -52.86 -17.99 -2.36
CA ALA A 85 -54.06 -17.25 -1.99
C ALA A 85 -54.53 -17.61 -0.57
N ALA A 86 -54.54 -18.90 -0.20
CA ALA A 86 -54.94 -19.33 1.14
C ALA A 86 -54.01 -18.80 2.25
N VAL A 87 -52.70 -18.79 2.02
CA VAL A 87 -51.69 -18.27 2.97
C VAL A 87 -51.79 -16.76 3.12
N LEU A 88 -51.94 -16.00 2.03
CA LEU A 88 -52.18 -14.56 2.09
C LEU A 88 -53.46 -14.21 2.85
N ILE A 89 -54.54 -14.97 2.65
CA ILE A 89 -55.81 -14.80 3.40
C ILE A 89 -55.60 -15.14 4.89
N LYS A 90 -54.81 -16.17 5.23
CA LYS A 90 -54.48 -16.56 6.61
C LYS A 90 -53.61 -15.50 7.30
N ILE A 91 -52.64 -14.91 6.61
CA ILE A 91 -51.81 -13.79 7.10
C ILE A 91 -52.68 -12.55 7.35
N SER A 92 -53.57 -12.20 6.42
CA SER A 92 -54.44 -11.01 6.56
C SER A 92 -55.44 -11.13 7.73
N ASN A 93 -55.95 -12.34 7.97
CA ASN A 93 -56.95 -12.61 9.02
C ASN A 93 -56.39 -13.07 10.38
N SER A 94 -55.08 -13.31 10.51
CA SER A 94 -54.49 -13.69 11.80
C SER A 94 -54.34 -12.47 12.72
N ASN A 95 -54.77 -12.61 13.98
CA ASN A 95 -54.45 -11.67 15.05
C ASN A 95 -53.08 -12.07 15.62
N ILE A 96 -52.04 -11.37 15.17
CA ILE A 96 -50.64 -11.64 15.53
C ILE A 96 -50.39 -11.06 16.93
N ASP A 97 -50.87 -11.74 17.98
CA ASP A 97 -50.65 -11.36 19.39
C ASP A 97 -50.20 -12.56 20.26
N ASN A 98 -49.64 -13.63 19.68
CA ASN A 98 -48.95 -14.67 20.46
C ASN A 98 -47.82 -15.35 19.67
N PRO A 99 -46.78 -15.86 20.36
CA PRO A 99 -45.40 -15.84 19.87
C PRO A 99 -45.14 -16.92 18.82
N ILE A 100 -44.73 -16.46 17.64
CA ILE A 100 -44.13 -17.27 16.58
C ILE A 100 -42.84 -17.89 17.16
N ARG A 101 -42.69 -19.21 17.04
CA ARG A 101 -41.49 -19.95 17.50
C ARG A 101 -40.25 -19.36 16.82
N MET A 102 -39.47 -18.58 17.55
CA MET A 102 -38.11 -18.22 17.14
C MET A 102 -37.17 -19.37 17.50
N SER A 103 -36.83 -20.23 16.54
CA SER A 103 -35.69 -21.13 16.70
C SER A 103 -34.41 -20.31 16.62
N LYS A 104 -33.63 -20.27 17.71
CA LYS A 104 -32.24 -19.82 17.63
C LYS A 104 -31.49 -20.84 16.80
N ASP A 105 -31.08 -20.42 15.62
CA ASP A 105 -30.47 -21.31 14.64
C ASP A 105 -28.97 -21.45 14.93
N TYR A 106 -28.57 -22.66 15.33
CA TYR A 106 -27.16 -23.02 15.48
C TYR A 106 -26.58 -23.59 14.19
N HIS A 107 -27.32 -23.58 13.07
CA HIS A 107 -26.85 -24.11 11.78
C HIS A 107 -25.51 -23.54 11.34
N MET A 108 -25.28 -22.24 11.57
CA MET A 108 -24.00 -21.60 11.23
C MET A 108 -22.86 -22.09 12.14
N THR A 109 -23.17 -22.41 13.40
CA THR A 109 -22.20 -22.92 14.37
C THR A 109 -21.90 -24.39 14.11
N ASP A 110 -22.90 -25.21 13.80
CA ASP A 110 -22.73 -26.61 13.43
C ASP A 110 -22.03 -26.75 12.07
N TRP A 111 -22.38 -25.90 11.09
CA TRP A 111 -21.68 -25.84 9.81
C TRP A 111 -20.22 -25.40 9.99
N LEU A 112 -19.94 -24.37 10.79
CA LEU A 112 -18.58 -23.90 11.05
C LEU A 112 -17.77 -24.93 11.85
N MET A 113 -18.36 -25.56 12.87
CA MET A 113 -17.73 -26.62 13.65
C MET A 113 -17.43 -27.84 12.79
N ASN A 114 -18.34 -28.27 11.91
CA ASN A 114 -18.11 -29.38 10.99
C ASN A 114 -17.08 -29.03 9.91
N SER A 115 -17.08 -27.79 9.42
CA SER A 115 -16.14 -27.31 8.39
C SER A 115 -14.73 -27.06 8.94
N ILE A 116 -14.59 -26.70 10.23
CA ILE A 116 -13.28 -26.54 10.89
C ILE A 116 -12.78 -27.88 11.45
N ALA A 117 -13.68 -28.76 11.91
CA ALA A 117 -13.31 -30.11 12.33
C ALA A 117 -12.80 -30.95 11.15
N SER A 118 -13.34 -30.77 9.94
CA SER A 118 -12.84 -31.43 8.74
C SER A 118 -11.48 -30.90 8.27
N LEU A 119 -11.14 -29.64 8.58
CA LEU A 119 -9.81 -29.06 8.32
C LEU A 119 -8.72 -29.56 9.30
N ASN A 120 -9.12 -29.97 10.51
CA ASN A 120 -8.20 -30.53 11.52
C ASN A 120 -8.00 -32.06 11.40
N ALA A 121 -8.62 -32.72 10.42
CA ALA A 121 -8.48 -34.15 10.16
C ALA A 121 -7.26 -34.54 9.29
N PHE A 122 -6.34 -33.60 9.01
CA PHE A 122 -4.98 -33.93 8.56
C PHE A 122 -4.03 -34.08 9.74
N GLN A 123 -4.31 -35.09 10.57
CA GLN A 123 -3.26 -35.84 11.26
C GLN A 123 -3.18 -37.20 10.57
N PRO A 124 -1.98 -37.78 10.36
CA PRO A 124 -1.89 -39.16 9.90
C PRO A 124 -2.46 -40.05 11.01
N VAL A 125 -3.73 -40.40 10.88
CA VAL A 125 -4.31 -41.50 11.65
C VAL A 125 -3.53 -42.74 11.25
N SER A 126 -2.85 -43.31 12.23
CA SER A 126 -2.24 -44.62 12.19
C SER A 126 -3.11 -45.59 11.40
N GLU A 127 -2.50 -46.20 10.38
CA GLU A 127 -3.08 -47.22 9.50
C GLU A 127 -3.94 -48.23 10.26
N ILE A 128 -5.26 -48.08 10.13
CA ILE A 128 -6.12 -49.23 9.95
C ILE A 128 -6.44 -49.21 8.45
N THR A 129 -5.75 -50.08 7.72
CA THR A 129 -5.90 -50.28 6.27
C THR A 129 -7.30 -50.80 5.97
N LEU A 130 -8.27 -49.90 5.80
CA LEU A 130 -9.45 -50.19 5.00
C LEU A 130 -8.98 -50.15 3.54
N GLN A 131 -8.86 -51.33 2.91
CA GLN A 131 -8.58 -51.43 1.48
C GLN A 131 -9.70 -50.73 0.71
N LYS A 132 -9.47 -49.50 0.26
CA LYS A 132 -10.41 -48.80 -0.61
C LYS A 132 -10.53 -49.55 -1.93
N VAL A 133 -11.74 -49.60 -2.48
CA VAL A 133 -12.06 -50.23 -3.75
C VAL A 133 -11.87 -49.20 -4.88
N PRO A 134 -11.13 -49.53 -5.95
CA PRO A 134 -10.99 -48.62 -7.09
C PRO A 134 -12.32 -48.48 -7.83
N LEU A 135 -12.64 -47.26 -8.26
CA LEU A 135 -13.73 -47.00 -9.19
C LEU A 135 -13.22 -46.93 -10.62
N HIS A 136 -13.88 -47.66 -11.52
CA HIS A 136 -13.67 -47.58 -12.95
C HIS A 136 -14.53 -46.47 -13.54
N VAL A 137 -13.87 -45.56 -14.28
CA VAL A 137 -14.50 -44.46 -15.01
C VAL A 137 -14.39 -44.72 -16.51
N GLU A 138 -15.50 -44.63 -17.24
CA GLU A 138 -15.52 -44.68 -18.70
C GLU A 138 -15.92 -43.32 -19.27
N TYR A 139 -15.17 -42.84 -20.26
CA TYR A 139 -15.38 -41.55 -20.92
C TYR A 139 -15.91 -41.73 -22.35
N TYR A 140 -16.96 -40.97 -22.69
CA TYR A 140 -17.56 -40.98 -24.02
C TYR A 140 -17.66 -39.56 -24.58
N CYS A 141 -16.98 -39.30 -25.69
CA CYS A 141 -17.03 -38.04 -26.41
C CYS A 141 -18.00 -38.15 -27.61
N ARG A 142 -18.85 -37.13 -27.80
CA ARG A 142 -19.73 -36.97 -28.97
C ARG A 142 -19.90 -35.48 -29.28
N TRP A 143 -20.60 -35.14 -30.35
CA TRP A 143 -20.94 -33.74 -30.64
C TRP A 143 -22.41 -33.53 -30.99
N ASN A 144 -22.89 -32.30 -30.80
CA ASN A 144 -24.23 -31.89 -31.20
C ASN A 144 -24.26 -31.34 -32.66
N TYR A 145 -25.43 -30.89 -33.11
CA TYR A 145 -25.61 -30.30 -34.45
C TYR A 145 -24.81 -28.99 -34.67
N GLU A 146 -24.38 -28.34 -33.59
CA GLU A 146 -23.55 -27.13 -33.61
C GLU A 146 -22.06 -27.45 -33.54
N HIS A 147 -21.69 -28.74 -33.65
CA HIS A 147 -20.32 -29.22 -33.51
C HIS A 147 -19.68 -28.90 -32.14
N ASN A 148 -20.47 -28.83 -31.06
CA ASN A 148 -19.93 -28.75 -29.70
C ASN A 148 -19.55 -30.13 -29.18
N LEU A 149 -18.31 -30.30 -28.70
CA LEU A 149 -17.83 -31.54 -28.09
C LEU A 149 -18.44 -31.73 -26.69
N LEU A 150 -19.01 -32.90 -26.45
CA LEU A 150 -19.76 -33.28 -25.25
C LEU A 150 -19.13 -34.53 -24.64
N LEU A 151 -18.82 -34.48 -23.35
CA LEU A 151 -18.25 -35.60 -22.60
C LEU A 151 -19.26 -36.20 -21.62
N GLU A 152 -19.50 -37.51 -21.73
CA GLU A 152 -20.34 -38.29 -20.81
C GLU A 152 -19.49 -39.26 -19.97
N LEU A 153 -19.91 -39.47 -18.72
CA LEU A 153 -19.22 -40.32 -17.75
C LEU A 153 -20.05 -41.56 -17.38
N LYS A 154 -19.36 -42.69 -17.17
CA LYS A 154 -19.89 -43.80 -16.36
C LYS A 154 -18.92 -44.13 -15.24
N VAL A 155 -19.45 -44.45 -14.06
CA VAL A 155 -18.65 -44.73 -12.85
C VAL A 155 -19.19 -45.96 -12.13
N GLY A 156 -18.32 -46.85 -11.67
CA GLY A 156 -18.71 -48.01 -10.85
C GLY A 156 -17.53 -48.92 -10.50
N GLU A 157 -17.73 -49.84 -9.55
CA GLU A 157 -16.69 -50.79 -9.11
C GLU A 157 -16.35 -51.83 -10.17
N ASN A 158 -17.33 -52.63 -10.59
CA ASN A 158 -17.15 -53.71 -11.60
C ASN A 158 -17.95 -53.45 -12.88
N ARG A 159 -19.01 -52.64 -12.78
CA ARG A 159 -19.89 -52.29 -13.90
C ARG A 159 -20.21 -50.80 -13.85
N PRO A 160 -19.51 -49.98 -14.65
CA PRO A 160 -19.74 -48.54 -14.68
C PRO A 160 -21.19 -48.18 -15.05
N LEU A 161 -21.83 -47.37 -14.21
CA LEU A 161 -23.19 -46.87 -14.41
C LEU A 161 -23.13 -45.44 -14.96
N VAL A 162 -24.07 -45.11 -15.85
CA VAL A 162 -24.17 -43.76 -16.43
C VAL A 162 -24.42 -42.73 -15.33
N VAL A 163 -23.56 -41.72 -15.28
CA VAL A 163 -23.76 -40.53 -14.44
C VAL A 163 -24.86 -39.69 -15.07
N LYS A 164 -26.03 -39.61 -14.42
CA LYS A 164 -27.19 -38.87 -14.97
C LYS A 164 -27.07 -37.36 -14.78
N ASN A 165 -26.44 -36.94 -13.68
CA ASN A 165 -26.16 -35.54 -13.37
C ASN A 165 -24.66 -35.43 -13.06
N VAL A 166 -23.87 -35.00 -14.05
CA VAL A 166 -22.41 -34.93 -13.92
C VAL A 166 -21.99 -33.87 -12.91
N GLN A 167 -22.64 -32.72 -12.91
CA GLN A 167 -22.36 -31.63 -11.96
C GLN A 167 -22.60 -32.07 -10.52
N GLY A 168 -23.77 -32.64 -10.23
CA GLY A 168 -24.10 -33.13 -8.88
C GLY A 168 -23.21 -34.29 -8.45
N PHE A 169 -22.74 -35.14 -9.37
CA PHE A 169 -21.76 -36.16 -9.05
C PHE A 169 -20.41 -35.55 -8.64
N LEU A 170 -19.87 -34.62 -9.42
CA LEU A 170 -18.59 -33.96 -9.12
C LEU A 170 -18.64 -33.10 -7.85
N ASP A 171 -19.75 -32.36 -7.61
CA ASP A 171 -19.94 -31.61 -6.36
C ASP A 171 -19.82 -32.54 -5.13
N ASN A 172 -20.38 -33.75 -5.20
CA ASN A 172 -20.27 -34.74 -4.11
C ASN A 172 -18.86 -35.33 -3.99
N VAL A 173 -18.19 -35.63 -5.11
CA VAL A 173 -16.81 -36.14 -5.12
C VAL A 173 -15.85 -35.16 -4.45
N PHE A 174 -15.87 -33.87 -4.84
CA PHE A 174 -14.95 -32.86 -4.32
C PHE A 174 -15.32 -32.32 -2.93
N SER A 175 -16.58 -32.48 -2.51
CA SER A 175 -17.02 -32.13 -1.14
C SER A 175 -16.85 -33.28 -0.13
N GLY A 176 -16.40 -34.46 -0.57
CA GLY A 176 -16.27 -35.64 0.29
C GLY A 176 -17.60 -36.25 0.73
N ASN A 177 -18.66 -36.09 -0.07
CA ASN A 177 -20.00 -36.61 0.21
C ASN A 177 -20.29 -37.90 -0.56
N GLU A 178 -21.22 -38.71 -0.05
CA GLU A 178 -21.73 -39.87 -0.78
C GLU A 178 -22.57 -39.45 -2.00
N HIS A 179 -22.46 -40.18 -3.11
CA HIS A 179 -23.30 -39.97 -4.29
C HIS A 179 -24.09 -41.23 -4.66
N TYR A 180 -25.41 -41.14 -4.60
CA TYR A 180 -26.30 -42.25 -4.86
C TYR A 180 -26.58 -42.44 -6.36
N PHE A 181 -26.20 -43.60 -6.90
CA PHE A 181 -26.49 -43.96 -8.30
C PHE A 181 -27.74 -44.85 -8.40
N THR A 182 -27.79 -45.93 -7.62
CA THR A 182 -28.89 -46.93 -7.62
C THR A 182 -29.02 -47.58 -6.24
N LYS A 183 -30.07 -48.38 -6.01
CA LYS A 183 -30.28 -49.11 -4.74
C LYS A 183 -29.13 -50.05 -4.37
N THR A 184 -28.29 -50.41 -5.34
CA THR A 184 -27.20 -51.38 -5.21
C THR A 184 -25.81 -50.76 -5.31
N PHE A 185 -25.70 -49.47 -5.64
CA PHE A 185 -24.42 -48.80 -5.80
C PHE A 185 -24.51 -47.32 -5.41
N THR A 186 -23.66 -46.93 -4.47
CA THR A 186 -23.48 -45.57 -3.96
C THR A 186 -21.98 -45.32 -3.90
N TYR A 187 -21.52 -44.23 -4.51
CA TYR A 187 -20.17 -43.74 -4.27
C TYR A 187 -20.06 -43.27 -2.82
N ASN A 188 -19.02 -43.74 -2.13
CA ASN A 188 -18.70 -43.35 -0.76
C ASN A 188 -17.16 -43.14 -0.67
N PRO A 189 -16.69 -41.94 -0.30
CA PRO A 189 -15.26 -41.59 -0.28
C PRO A 189 -14.44 -42.29 0.80
N GLU A 190 -15.07 -42.86 1.83
CA GLU A 190 -14.40 -43.64 2.88
C GLU A 190 -13.94 -45.01 2.34
N ILE A 191 -14.67 -45.58 1.37
CA ILE A 191 -14.41 -46.92 0.85
C ILE A 191 -14.01 -46.95 -0.63
N HIS A 192 -14.21 -45.88 -1.40
CA HIS A 192 -13.85 -45.79 -2.81
C HIS A 192 -12.69 -44.83 -3.05
N TYR A 193 -11.94 -45.08 -4.11
CA TYR A 193 -10.96 -44.13 -4.65
C TYR A 193 -10.97 -44.13 -6.18
N PHE A 194 -10.56 -43.03 -6.78
CA PHE A 194 -10.32 -42.88 -8.21
C PHE A 194 -8.82 -42.98 -8.50
N HIS A 195 -8.45 -43.43 -9.70
CA HIS A 195 -7.06 -43.34 -10.13
C HIS A 195 -6.65 -41.86 -10.30
N GLU A 196 -5.36 -41.57 -10.10
CA GLU A 196 -4.80 -40.22 -10.19
C GLU A 196 -5.16 -39.53 -11.52
N GLN A 197 -5.00 -40.25 -12.63
CA GLN A 197 -5.38 -39.77 -13.96
C GLN A 197 -6.88 -39.48 -14.13
N ASP A 198 -7.76 -40.27 -13.49
CA ASP A 198 -9.20 -39.97 -13.51
C ASP A 198 -9.50 -38.72 -12.68
N MET A 199 -8.86 -38.57 -11.51
CA MET A 199 -9.03 -37.39 -10.66
C MET A 199 -8.66 -36.11 -11.39
N GLU A 200 -7.54 -36.10 -12.13
CA GLU A 200 -7.16 -34.94 -12.93
C GLU A 200 -8.21 -34.56 -13.99
N ILE A 201 -8.82 -35.57 -14.64
CA ILE A 201 -9.88 -35.34 -15.62
C ILE A 201 -11.13 -34.82 -14.90
N LEU A 202 -11.53 -35.42 -13.77
CA LEU A 202 -12.70 -34.98 -12.99
C LEU A 202 -12.53 -33.56 -12.42
N GLU A 203 -11.32 -33.17 -11.99
CA GLU A 203 -10.98 -31.81 -11.53
C GLU A 203 -11.12 -30.78 -12.66
N THR A 204 -10.61 -31.14 -13.84
CA THR A 204 -10.73 -30.31 -15.03
C THR A 204 -12.21 -30.11 -15.38
N LEU A 205 -13.01 -31.19 -15.38
CA LEU A 205 -14.47 -31.12 -15.61
C LEU A 205 -15.20 -30.29 -14.54
N TYR A 206 -14.77 -30.38 -13.28
CA TYR A 206 -15.37 -29.61 -12.20
C TYR A 206 -15.11 -28.11 -12.33
N THR A 207 -13.91 -27.75 -12.78
CA THR A 207 -13.53 -26.36 -13.03
C THR A 207 -14.33 -25.76 -14.19
N ILE A 208 -14.57 -26.53 -15.26
CA ILE A 208 -15.44 -26.12 -16.38
C ILE A 208 -16.83 -25.75 -15.85
N LEU A 209 -17.47 -26.66 -15.11
CA LEU A 209 -18.83 -26.47 -14.62
C LEU A 209 -18.94 -25.33 -13.59
N ASN A 210 -17.93 -25.12 -12.76
CA ASN A 210 -17.90 -24.00 -11.82
C ASN A 210 -17.71 -22.65 -12.52
N ASN A 211 -16.90 -22.60 -13.58
CA ASN A 211 -16.78 -21.39 -14.40
C ASN A 211 -18.09 -21.06 -15.13
N GLU A 212 -18.85 -22.06 -15.58
CA GLU A 212 -20.18 -21.84 -16.16
C GLU A 212 -21.15 -21.15 -15.16
N LYS A 213 -21.09 -21.47 -13.85
CA LYS A 213 -21.95 -20.85 -12.82
C LYS A 213 -21.83 -19.31 -12.80
N VAL A 214 -20.64 -18.76 -13.06
CA VAL A 214 -20.38 -17.31 -13.11
C VAL A 214 -21.21 -16.62 -14.20
N TYR A 215 -21.48 -17.31 -15.30
CA TYR A 215 -22.26 -16.79 -16.43
C TYR A 215 -23.76 -17.05 -16.27
N PHE A 216 -24.15 -18.01 -15.44
CA PHE A 216 -25.56 -18.31 -15.11
C PHE A 216 -26.15 -17.39 -14.03
N ASP A 217 -25.33 -16.82 -13.12
CA ASP A 217 -25.78 -15.91 -12.06
C ASP A 217 -26.27 -14.53 -12.56
N ARG A 218 -26.12 -14.25 -13.87
CA ARG A 218 -26.73 -13.10 -14.54
C ARG A 218 -27.88 -13.61 -15.42
N ASN A 219 -29.10 -13.16 -15.11
CA ASN A 219 -30.42 -13.46 -15.72
C ASN A 219 -30.55 -13.38 -17.28
N ILE A 220 -29.56 -13.75 -18.09
CA ILE A 220 -29.53 -13.51 -19.54
C ILE A 220 -29.50 -14.79 -20.40
N TYR A 221 -29.24 -15.98 -19.86
CA TYR A 221 -29.24 -17.23 -20.65
C TYR A 221 -30.14 -18.32 -20.07
N ARG A 222 -31.47 -18.16 -20.22
CA ARG A 222 -32.47 -19.18 -19.81
C ARG A 222 -32.93 -20.10 -20.94
N PHE A 223 -32.21 -20.14 -22.08
CA PHE A 223 -32.62 -20.90 -23.27
C PHE A 223 -31.65 -21.99 -23.74
N MET A 224 -30.59 -22.29 -23.01
CA MET A 224 -29.77 -23.47 -23.30
C MET A 224 -30.03 -24.54 -22.25
N ASN A 225 -30.66 -25.64 -22.68
CA ASN A 225 -30.70 -26.89 -21.93
C ASN A 225 -29.27 -27.41 -21.79
N THR A 226 -28.54 -26.98 -20.75
CA THR A 226 -27.25 -27.61 -20.41
C THR A 226 -27.54 -29.09 -20.15
N PRO A 227 -26.92 -30.01 -20.91
CA PRO A 227 -27.25 -31.42 -20.77
C PRO A 227 -26.77 -31.91 -19.40
N GLU A 228 -27.69 -32.13 -18.45
CA GLU A 228 -27.34 -32.64 -17.09
C GLU A 228 -26.40 -33.86 -17.12
N ARG A 229 -26.49 -34.64 -18.20
CA ARG A 229 -25.76 -35.89 -18.43
C ARG A 229 -24.39 -35.72 -19.11
N ALA A 230 -24.02 -34.54 -19.61
CA ALA A 230 -22.78 -34.33 -20.36
C ALA A 230 -22.17 -32.95 -20.07
N VAL A 231 -20.84 -32.86 -20.10
CA VAL A 231 -20.12 -31.58 -20.00
C VAL A 231 -19.77 -31.11 -21.40
N ILE A 232 -20.11 -29.86 -21.75
CA ILE A 232 -19.61 -29.24 -22.98
C ILE A 232 -18.14 -28.91 -22.74
N MET A 233 -17.27 -29.39 -23.62
CA MET A 233 -15.85 -29.10 -23.57
C MET A 233 -15.62 -27.68 -24.13
N PRO A 234 -15.12 -26.71 -23.35
CA PRO A 234 -14.81 -25.39 -23.88
C PRO A 234 -13.63 -25.47 -24.85
N PRO A 235 -13.65 -24.71 -25.97
CA PRO A 235 -12.58 -24.72 -26.96
C PRO A 235 -11.18 -24.49 -26.39
N LEU A 236 -11.04 -23.57 -25.43
CA LEU A 236 -9.75 -23.16 -24.85
C LEU A 236 -8.97 -24.33 -24.20
N ILE A 237 -9.66 -25.34 -23.71
CA ILE A 237 -9.07 -26.47 -22.97
C ILE A 237 -9.30 -27.81 -23.66
N ALA A 238 -9.88 -27.80 -24.86
CA ALA A 238 -10.32 -29.00 -25.55
C ALA A 238 -9.14 -29.93 -25.90
N GLU A 239 -8.06 -29.36 -26.42
CA GLU A 239 -6.83 -30.08 -26.77
C GLU A 239 -6.21 -30.76 -25.55
N GLN A 240 -5.99 -30.01 -24.45
CA GLN A 240 -5.44 -30.54 -23.21
C GLN A 240 -6.32 -31.64 -22.62
N LEU A 241 -7.65 -31.47 -22.66
CA LEU A 241 -8.57 -32.48 -22.13
C LEU A 241 -8.61 -33.74 -23.01
N LEU A 242 -8.55 -33.60 -24.34
CA LEU A 242 -8.45 -34.74 -25.27
C LEU A 242 -7.14 -35.52 -25.07
N GLN A 243 -6.03 -34.83 -24.82
CA GLN A 243 -4.74 -35.46 -24.48
C GLN A 243 -4.87 -36.31 -23.22
N LYS A 244 -5.39 -35.76 -22.12
CA LYS A 244 -5.62 -36.51 -20.87
C LYS A 244 -6.57 -37.70 -21.06
N LEU A 245 -7.63 -37.52 -21.86
CA LEU A 245 -8.58 -38.60 -22.16
C LEU A 245 -7.95 -39.74 -22.98
N SER A 246 -6.99 -39.42 -23.85
CA SER A 246 -6.27 -40.45 -24.64
C SER A 246 -5.41 -41.36 -23.77
N GLU A 247 -4.91 -40.89 -22.63
CA GLU A 247 -4.14 -41.70 -21.66
C GLU A 247 -4.99 -42.71 -20.87
N ARG A 248 -6.31 -42.50 -20.82
CA ARG A 248 -7.28 -43.36 -20.10
C ARG A 248 -8.18 -44.21 -21.00
N ASP A 249 -7.96 -44.16 -22.32
CA ASP A 249 -8.80 -44.74 -23.37
C ASP A 249 -10.26 -44.26 -23.31
N PHE A 250 -10.64 -43.33 -24.18
CA PHE A 250 -12.02 -42.85 -24.32
C PHE A 250 -12.62 -43.26 -25.67
N THR A 251 -13.95 -43.32 -25.72
CA THR A 251 -14.68 -43.67 -26.95
C THR A 251 -15.28 -42.44 -27.61
N VAL A 252 -15.02 -42.23 -28.90
CA VAL A 252 -15.65 -41.16 -29.71
C VAL A 252 -16.82 -41.72 -30.49
N LYS A 253 -18.00 -41.13 -30.35
CA LYS A 253 -19.21 -41.48 -31.10
C LYS A 253 -19.47 -40.46 -32.20
N ALA A 254 -19.05 -40.80 -33.42
CA ALA A 254 -19.37 -40.03 -34.62
C ALA A 254 -20.70 -40.51 -35.25
N ALA A 255 -21.20 -39.78 -36.24
CA ALA A 255 -22.43 -40.13 -36.95
C ALA A 255 -22.37 -41.50 -37.64
N GLU A 256 -21.18 -41.89 -38.13
CA GLU A 256 -20.99 -43.08 -38.98
C GLU A 256 -20.50 -44.31 -38.20
N ALA A 257 -19.75 -44.11 -37.11
CA ALA A 257 -19.19 -45.19 -36.30
C ALA A 257 -18.79 -44.73 -34.89
N SER A 258 -18.55 -45.69 -34.00
CA SER A 258 -17.90 -45.47 -32.71
C SER A 258 -16.43 -45.91 -32.78
N TYR A 259 -15.53 -45.02 -32.40
CA TYR A 259 -14.08 -45.21 -32.48
C TYR A 259 -13.50 -45.42 -31.09
N GLN A 260 -12.58 -46.38 -30.99
CA GLN A 260 -11.75 -46.65 -29.82
C GLN A 260 -10.28 -46.49 -30.24
N ASN A 261 -9.37 -46.26 -29.29
CA ASN A 261 -7.95 -45.96 -29.53
C ASN A 261 -7.76 -44.67 -30.35
N ILE A 262 -8.30 -43.57 -29.83
CA ILE A 262 -8.29 -42.28 -30.50
C ILE A 262 -6.86 -41.76 -30.60
N LYS A 263 -6.47 -41.35 -31.82
CA LYS A 263 -5.18 -40.72 -32.06
C LYS A 263 -5.31 -39.20 -32.09
N LEU A 264 -4.31 -38.54 -31.56
CA LEU A 264 -4.15 -37.09 -31.61
C LEU A 264 -2.90 -36.81 -32.47
N VAL A 265 -3.07 -36.06 -33.55
CA VAL A 265 -2.00 -35.75 -34.50
C VAL A 265 -1.87 -34.23 -34.62
N GLU A 266 -0.65 -33.76 -34.41
CA GLU A 266 -0.24 -32.38 -34.63
C GLU A 266 0.40 -32.27 -36.02
N ASP A 267 0.20 -31.14 -36.70
CA ASP A 267 0.82 -30.71 -37.96
C ASP A 267 0.53 -31.53 -39.25
N GLU A 268 0.26 -32.83 -39.17
CA GLU A 268 -0.04 -33.67 -40.35
C GLU A 268 -1.55 -33.82 -40.58
N LEU A 269 -2.09 -33.15 -41.59
CA LEU A 269 -3.51 -33.18 -41.92
C LEU A 269 -3.85 -34.23 -42.99
N PRO A 270 -5.09 -34.77 -43.02
CA PRO A 270 -5.45 -35.92 -43.86
C PRO A 270 -5.75 -35.57 -45.33
N PHE A 271 -5.31 -34.42 -45.83
CA PHE A 271 -5.65 -33.94 -47.18
C PHE A 271 -4.62 -34.39 -48.23
N GLN A 272 -5.11 -34.77 -49.40
CA GLN A 272 -4.28 -35.08 -50.58
C GLN A 272 -4.79 -34.34 -51.81
N PHE A 273 -3.85 -33.81 -52.58
CA PHE A 273 -4.13 -32.98 -53.75
C PHE A 273 -3.31 -33.46 -54.95
N ASP A 274 -3.98 -33.65 -56.09
CA ASP A 274 -3.31 -33.98 -57.36
C ASP A 274 -3.50 -32.86 -58.38
N LEU A 275 -2.39 -32.29 -58.85
CA LEU A 275 -2.38 -31.26 -59.89
C LEU A 275 -1.91 -31.85 -61.23
N SER A 276 -2.82 -31.87 -62.20
CA SER A 276 -2.58 -32.41 -63.55
C SER A 276 -2.90 -31.40 -64.65
N LYS A 277 -2.38 -31.63 -65.85
CA LYS A 277 -2.67 -30.82 -67.04
C LYS A 277 -3.60 -31.60 -67.97
N THR A 278 -4.70 -31.00 -68.38
CA THR A 278 -5.66 -31.62 -69.32
C THR A 278 -5.11 -31.64 -70.75
N GLU A 279 -5.71 -32.43 -71.64
CA GLU A 279 -5.29 -32.52 -73.06
C GLU A 279 -5.36 -31.18 -73.81
N GLU A 280 -6.17 -30.22 -73.33
CA GLU A 280 -6.29 -28.86 -73.87
C GLU A 280 -5.27 -27.87 -73.27
N GLY A 281 -4.41 -28.33 -72.35
CA GLY A 281 -3.34 -27.54 -71.75
C GLY A 281 -3.75 -26.70 -70.53
N GLU A 282 -4.94 -26.92 -69.97
CA GLU A 282 -5.44 -26.30 -68.74
C GLU A 282 -5.03 -27.10 -67.50
N LEU A 283 -4.93 -26.45 -66.33
CA LEU A 283 -4.60 -27.12 -65.07
C LEU A 283 -5.88 -27.64 -64.40
N SER A 284 -5.81 -28.80 -63.73
CA SER A 284 -6.91 -29.38 -62.95
C SER A 284 -6.39 -29.89 -61.61
N LEU A 285 -7.02 -29.42 -60.53
CA LEU A 285 -6.76 -29.85 -59.16
C LEU A 285 -7.82 -30.87 -58.72
N LEU A 286 -7.39 -32.06 -58.33
CA LEU A 286 -8.22 -33.07 -57.68
C LEU A 286 -8.02 -32.98 -56.17
N MET A 287 -9.12 -33.03 -55.40
CA MET A 287 -9.13 -32.91 -53.95
C MET A 287 -9.72 -34.17 -53.32
N ASP A 288 -8.88 -35.02 -52.74
CA ASP A 288 -9.31 -36.30 -52.16
C ASP A 288 -9.67 -36.19 -50.67
N ASN A 289 -10.62 -37.03 -50.23
CA ASN A 289 -11.04 -37.25 -48.84
C ASN A 289 -11.67 -36.08 -48.07
N ILE A 290 -11.93 -34.92 -48.69
CA ILE A 290 -12.49 -33.73 -47.99
C ILE A 290 -13.85 -34.01 -47.34
N GLU A 291 -14.74 -34.77 -47.98
CA GLU A 291 -16.09 -35.06 -47.45
C GLU A 291 -16.08 -35.91 -46.16
N SER A 292 -15.00 -36.68 -45.92
CA SER A 292 -14.88 -37.60 -44.78
C SER A 292 -14.30 -36.94 -43.51
N VAL A 293 -14.04 -35.64 -43.55
CA VAL A 293 -13.41 -34.89 -42.46
C VAL A 293 -14.43 -33.94 -41.83
N THR A 294 -14.64 -34.07 -40.52
CA THR A 294 -15.49 -33.12 -39.77
C THR A 294 -14.63 -32.00 -39.22
N PHE A 295 -14.93 -30.76 -39.61
CA PHE A 295 -14.28 -29.56 -39.08
C PHE A 295 -15.10 -28.93 -37.95
N PHE A 296 -14.44 -28.67 -36.83
CA PHE A 296 -15.03 -28.06 -35.64
C PHE A 296 -14.55 -26.61 -35.53
N GLU A 297 -15.23 -25.69 -36.22
CA GLU A 297 -14.83 -24.28 -36.38
C GLU A 297 -14.46 -23.60 -35.05
N HIS A 298 -15.34 -23.70 -34.04
CA HIS A 298 -15.14 -23.11 -32.72
C HIS A 298 -13.94 -23.69 -31.95
N TYR A 299 -13.51 -24.91 -32.30
CA TYR A 299 -12.43 -25.63 -31.65
C TYR A 299 -11.14 -25.64 -32.48
N SER A 300 -11.20 -25.15 -33.72
CA SER A 300 -10.09 -25.17 -34.66
C SER A 300 -9.45 -26.56 -34.82
N LEU A 301 -10.26 -27.63 -34.79
CA LEU A 301 -9.80 -29.02 -34.90
C LEU A 301 -10.58 -29.80 -35.96
N LEU A 302 -9.97 -30.89 -36.44
CA LEU A 302 -10.58 -31.80 -37.41
C LEU A 302 -10.71 -33.21 -36.81
N PHE A 303 -11.73 -33.95 -37.23
CA PHE A 303 -11.86 -35.38 -36.92
C PHE A 303 -12.06 -36.19 -38.20
N SER A 304 -11.27 -37.25 -38.37
CA SER A 304 -11.46 -38.25 -39.43
C SER A 304 -10.99 -39.63 -38.98
N HIS A 305 -11.79 -40.67 -39.25
CA HIS A 305 -11.46 -42.08 -39.03
C HIS A 305 -10.79 -42.41 -37.66
N GLY A 306 -11.30 -41.84 -36.57
CA GLY A 306 -10.78 -42.10 -35.21
C GLY A 306 -9.56 -41.27 -34.81
N THR A 307 -9.20 -40.25 -35.60
CA THR A 307 -8.06 -39.35 -35.34
C THR A 307 -8.55 -37.91 -35.24
N PHE A 308 -8.15 -37.20 -34.18
CA PHE A 308 -8.25 -35.75 -34.08
C PHE A 308 -6.95 -35.12 -34.60
N TYR A 309 -7.11 -34.12 -35.47
CA TYR A 309 -6.01 -33.33 -36.00
C TYR A 309 -6.10 -31.91 -35.46
N PHE A 310 -4.95 -31.34 -35.11
CA PHE A 310 -4.80 -29.99 -34.57
C PHE A 310 -4.05 -29.09 -35.58
N PRO A 311 -4.79 -28.42 -36.50
CA PRO A 311 -4.19 -27.47 -37.43
C PRO A 311 -3.50 -26.29 -36.74
N THR A 312 -2.40 -25.84 -37.31
CA THR A 312 -1.76 -24.57 -36.94
C THR A 312 -2.64 -23.38 -37.33
N LYS A 313 -2.41 -22.23 -36.68
CA LYS A 313 -3.16 -20.99 -36.96
C LYS A 313 -3.12 -20.55 -38.43
N GLU A 314 -2.05 -20.87 -39.14
CA GLU A 314 -1.91 -20.56 -40.58
C GLU A 314 -2.71 -21.52 -41.47
N GLN A 315 -2.96 -22.75 -41.02
CA GLN A 315 -3.69 -23.77 -41.76
C GLN A 315 -5.22 -23.57 -41.69
N ILE A 316 -5.75 -23.03 -40.57
CA ILE A 316 -7.20 -22.89 -40.32
C ILE A 316 -7.95 -22.13 -41.43
N PRO A 317 -7.52 -20.94 -41.87
CA PRO A 317 -8.24 -20.20 -42.91
C PRO A 317 -8.29 -20.96 -44.25
N ILE A 318 -7.25 -21.74 -44.53
CA ILE A 318 -7.16 -22.56 -45.75
C ILE A 318 -8.17 -23.72 -45.68
N ILE A 319 -8.25 -24.38 -44.52
CA ILE A 319 -9.20 -25.46 -44.24
C ILE A 319 -10.65 -24.97 -44.30
N GLU A 320 -10.94 -23.78 -43.76
CA GLU A 320 -12.26 -23.16 -43.84
C GLU A 320 -12.71 -23.01 -45.30
N GLN A 321 -11.87 -22.43 -46.15
CA GLN A 321 -12.17 -22.25 -47.57
C GLN A 321 -12.29 -23.58 -48.32
N LEU A 322 -11.45 -24.57 -48.01
CA LEU A 322 -11.52 -25.90 -48.63
C LEU A 322 -12.73 -26.71 -48.19
N SER A 323 -13.13 -26.60 -46.92
CA SER A 323 -14.34 -27.25 -46.40
C SER A 323 -15.61 -26.70 -47.06
N PHE A 324 -15.56 -25.46 -47.56
CA PHE A 324 -16.61 -24.84 -48.37
C PHE A 324 -16.56 -25.30 -49.84
N ALA A 325 -15.37 -25.31 -50.45
CA ALA A 325 -15.17 -25.67 -51.86
C ALA A 325 -15.38 -27.17 -52.15
N GLY A 326 -14.83 -28.05 -51.30
CA GLY A 326 -14.89 -29.51 -51.48
C GLY A 326 -16.29 -30.11 -51.32
N LYS A 327 -17.22 -29.41 -50.65
CA LYS A 327 -18.65 -29.82 -50.59
C LYS A 327 -19.41 -29.65 -51.91
N GLN A 328 -18.85 -28.92 -52.88
CA GLN A 328 -19.52 -28.64 -54.16
C GLN A 328 -18.98 -29.48 -55.32
N ASN A 329 -17.67 -29.76 -55.38
CA ASN A 329 -17.06 -30.57 -56.43
C ASN A 329 -15.62 -31.00 -56.04
N ASN A 330 -15.26 -32.28 -56.23
CA ASN A 330 -13.91 -32.80 -55.92
C ASN A 330 -12.85 -32.49 -56.98
N GLN A 331 -13.23 -31.86 -58.09
CA GLN A 331 -12.32 -31.49 -59.18
C GLN A 331 -12.50 -30.01 -59.55
N LEU A 332 -11.40 -29.26 -59.55
CA LEU A 332 -11.36 -27.82 -59.84
C LEU A 332 -10.53 -27.53 -61.11
N PRO A 333 -11.14 -27.09 -62.22
CA PRO A 333 -10.42 -26.64 -63.42
C PRO A 333 -9.87 -25.20 -63.25
N VAL A 334 -8.66 -24.96 -63.76
CA VAL A 334 -7.95 -23.67 -63.69
C VAL A 334 -7.60 -23.19 -65.10
N PRO A 335 -8.15 -22.04 -65.55
CA PRO A 335 -7.87 -21.49 -66.87
C PRO A 335 -6.40 -21.12 -67.09
N LYS A 336 -5.92 -21.23 -68.34
CA LYS A 336 -4.52 -20.98 -68.72
C LYS A 336 -3.99 -19.60 -68.32
N GLU A 337 -4.82 -18.57 -68.39
CA GLU A 337 -4.46 -17.18 -68.02
C GLU A 337 -4.17 -16.99 -66.53
N LYS A 338 -4.63 -17.91 -65.66
CA LYS A 338 -4.45 -17.87 -64.21
C LYS A 338 -3.49 -18.93 -63.68
N SER A 339 -2.80 -19.65 -64.57
CA SER A 339 -1.93 -20.77 -64.20
C SER A 339 -0.73 -20.33 -63.34
N ASP A 340 -0.07 -19.24 -63.70
CA ASP A 340 1.07 -18.69 -62.94
C ASP A 340 0.67 -18.19 -61.55
N ASP A 341 -0.44 -17.47 -61.45
CA ASP A 341 -0.99 -16.98 -60.17
C ASP A 341 -1.46 -18.14 -59.29
N PHE A 342 -2.07 -19.17 -59.89
CA PHE A 342 -2.53 -20.35 -59.15
C PHE A 342 -1.35 -21.17 -58.59
N ILE A 343 -0.30 -21.39 -59.38
CA ILE A 343 0.91 -22.10 -58.93
C ILE A 343 1.66 -21.27 -57.88
N SER A 344 1.75 -19.95 -58.03
CA SER A 344 2.51 -19.10 -57.11
C SER A 344 1.78 -18.77 -55.80
N GLN A 345 0.44 -18.73 -55.79
CA GLN A 345 -0.34 -18.31 -54.62
C GLN A 345 -1.11 -19.46 -53.95
N VAL A 346 -1.67 -20.39 -54.74
CA VAL A 346 -2.57 -21.44 -54.21
C VAL A 346 -1.80 -22.71 -53.85
N VAL A 347 -0.85 -23.15 -54.68
CA VAL A 347 -0.08 -24.39 -54.43
C VAL A 347 0.74 -24.34 -53.12
N PRO A 348 1.46 -23.25 -52.78
CA PRO A 348 2.16 -23.16 -51.50
C PRO A 348 1.20 -23.26 -50.31
N SER A 349 0.02 -22.67 -50.42
CA SER A 349 -1.03 -22.72 -49.41
C SER A 349 -1.59 -24.14 -49.24
N LEU A 350 -1.78 -24.90 -50.32
CA LEU A 350 -2.21 -26.30 -50.26
C LEU A 350 -1.13 -27.22 -49.66
N LYS A 351 0.15 -26.98 -49.97
CA LYS A 351 1.28 -27.71 -49.35
C LYS A 351 1.37 -27.53 -47.84
N LYS A 352 0.85 -26.43 -47.29
CA LYS A 352 0.79 -26.22 -45.84
C LYS A 352 -0.17 -27.18 -45.15
N ILE A 353 -1.15 -27.77 -45.85
CA ILE A 353 -2.21 -28.57 -45.25
C ILE A 353 -2.30 -30.00 -45.83
N GLY A 354 -1.50 -30.37 -46.82
CA GLY A 354 -1.57 -31.70 -47.42
C GLY A 354 -0.51 -31.89 -48.49
N ASP A 355 -0.32 -33.14 -48.89
CA ASP A 355 0.62 -33.45 -49.97
C ASP A 355 0.04 -33.04 -51.33
N VAL A 356 0.86 -32.37 -52.14
CA VAL A 356 0.47 -31.89 -53.48
C VAL A 356 1.33 -32.58 -54.52
N GLN A 357 0.78 -33.57 -55.20
CA GLN A 357 1.46 -34.26 -56.29
C GLN A 357 1.30 -33.46 -57.59
N ILE A 358 2.43 -33.13 -58.21
CA ILE A 358 2.47 -32.39 -59.48
C ILE A 358 2.97 -33.36 -60.55
N SER A 359 2.25 -33.48 -61.67
CA SER A 359 2.65 -34.36 -62.77
C SER A 359 3.95 -33.90 -63.47
N GLU A 360 4.77 -34.84 -63.96
CA GLU A 360 6.10 -34.60 -64.55
C GLU A 360 6.10 -33.54 -65.67
N ASN A 361 4.98 -33.37 -66.39
CA ASN A 361 4.83 -32.39 -67.47
C ASN A 361 4.74 -30.91 -67.03
N ILE A 362 4.79 -30.63 -65.72
CA ILE A 362 4.78 -29.27 -65.12
C ILE A 362 6.12 -28.96 -64.40
N ALA A 363 6.85 -29.99 -63.98
CA ALA A 363 8.02 -29.84 -63.10
C ALA A 363 9.24 -29.20 -63.78
N ASP A 364 9.38 -29.35 -65.11
CA ASP A 364 10.52 -28.84 -65.88
C ASP A 364 10.53 -27.30 -66.05
N ASP A 365 9.40 -26.62 -65.81
CA ASP A 365 9.25 -25.16 -66.04
C ASP A 365 9.41 -24.30 -64.76
N ILE A 366 9.63 -24.91 -63.58
CA ILE A 366 9.59 -24.23 -62.27
C ILE A 366 10.99 -24.09 -61.65
N THR A 367 11.41 -22.86 -61.31
CA THR A 367 12.65 -22.58 -60.53
C THR A 367 12.40 -21.68 -59.31
N GLN A 368 13.10 -21.95 -58.19
CA GLN A 368 12.90 -21.28 -56.88
C GLN A 368 14.17 -20.56 -56.40
N PHE A 369 14.06 -19.26 -56.09
CA PHE A 369 15.14 -18.42 -55.53
C PHE A 369 14.68 -17.74 -54.22
N PRO A 370 15.56 -17.51 -53.23
CA PRO A 370 15.20 -16.78 -52.01
C PRO A 370 15.10 -15.26 -52.27
N LEU A 371 14.10 -14.60 -51.69
CA LEU A 371 13.91 -13.14 -51.75
C LEU A 371 14.98 -12.40 -50.93
N LYS A 372 15.64 -11.42 -51.54
CA LYS A 372 16.41 -10.38 -50.86
C LYS A 372 15.83 -9.00 -51.19
N ALA A 373 15.41 -8.25 -50.18
CA ALA A 373 14.84 -6.92 -50.36
C ALA A 373 15.84 -5.83 -49.93
N LYS A 374 16.01 -4.82 -50.78
CA LYS A 374 16.92 -3.69 -50.55
C LYS A 374 16.14 -2.39 -50.55
N LEU A 375 16.38 -1.54 -49.57
CA LEU A 375 15.78 -0.22 -49.46
C LEU A 375 16.88 0.85 -49.51
N TYR A 376 16.85 1.71 -50.51
CA TYR A 376 17.77 2.85 -50.64
C TYR A 376 17.08 4.12 -50.16
N LEU A 377 17.70 4.84 -49.22
CA LEU A 377 17.18 6.06 -48.62
C LEU A 377 18.06 7.26 -48.95
N GLU A 378 17.45 8.34 -49.42
CA GLU A 378 18.11 9.60 -49.75
C GLU A 378 17.33 10.78 -49.17
N LEU A 379 18.03 11.72 -48.51
CA LEU A 379 17.43 12.94 -48.00
C LEU A 379 17.38 14.01 -49.10
N GLN A 380 16.18 14.48 -49.40
CA GLN A 380 15.93 15.67 -50.23
C GLN A 380 15.37 16.80 -49.34
N GLU A 381 15.32 18.05 -49.83
CA GLU A 381 15.15 19.25 -48.98
C GLU A 381 14.10 19.12 -47.85
N ASN A 382 12.91 18.56 -48.13
CA ASN A 382 11.84 18.39 -47.13
C ASN A 382 11.27 16.94 -47.05
N TRP A 383 11.94 15.95 -47.63
CA TRP A 383 11.47 14.55 -47.56
C TRP A 383 12.61 13.54 -47.68
N ILE A 384 12.41 12.35 -47.10
CA ILE A 384 13.26 11.18 -47.34
C ILE A 384 12.65 10.41 -48.51
N ALA A 385 13.39 10.28 -49.61
CA ALA A 385 13.04 9.41 -50.74
C ALA A 385 13.54 7.98 -50.48
N GLY A 386 12.73 6.99 -50.86
CA GLY A 386 12.96 5.57 -50.68
C GLY A 386 12.77 4.78 -51.98
N GLU A 387 13.73 3.93 -52.32
CA GLU A 387 13.64 2.98 -53.44
C GLU A 387 13.71 1.54 -52.92
N LEU A 388 12.62 0.77 -53.09
CA LEU A 388 12.50 -0.61 -52.64
C LEU A 388 12.62 -1.58 -53.82
N ASN A 389 13.58 -2.50 -53.77
CA ASN A 389 13.83 -3.48 -54.84
C ASN A 389 13.84 -4.92 -54.29
N TYR A 390 13.16 -5.83 -54.99
CA TYR A 390 13.12 -7.27 -54.69
C TYR A 390 14.06 -8.05 -55.61
N HIS A 391 14.99 -8.81 -55.05
CA HIS A 391 15.95 -9.61 -55.79
C HIS A 391 15.67 -11.11 -55.62
N TYR A 392 15.48 -11.81 -56.74
CA TYR A 392 15.33 -13.27 -56.84
C TYR A 392 16.45 -13.82 -57.74
N GLY A 393 17.59 -14.19 -57.17
CA GLY A 393 18.77 -14.59 -57.95
C GLY A 393 19.31 -13.44 -58.79
N SER A 394 19.31 -13.57 -60.12
CA SER A 394 19.68 -12.52 -61.08
C SER A 394 18.53 -11.62 -61.51
N HIS A 395 17.31 -11.88 -61.03
CA HIS A 395 16.11 -11.14 -61.44
C HIS A 395 15.75 -10.08 -60.40
N GLU A 396 15.61 -8.83 -60.87
CA GLU A 396 15.18 -7.70 -60.06
C GLU A 396 13.73 -7.36 -60.37
N LEU A 397 12.94 -7.14 -59.32
CA LEU A 397 11.53 -6.82 -59.40
C LEU A 397 11.25 -5.56 -58.58
N ASP A 398 10.71 -4.55 -59.27
CA ASP A 398 10.15 -3.35 -58.65
C ASP A 398 8.70 -3.68 -58.24
N PRO A 399 8.37 -3.61 -56.94
CA PRO A 399 7.04 -3.95 -56.42
C PRO A 399 5.93 -3.00 -56.91
N PHE A 400 6.26 -1.80 -57.39
CA PHE A 400 5.29 -0.79 -57.84
C PHE A 400 5.15 -0.73 -59.37
N ASN A 401 6.20 -1.05 -60.12
CA ASN A 401 6.23 -0.94 -61.58
C ASN A 401 6.24 -2.28 -62.35
N GLY A 402 6.32 -3.42 -61.65
CA GLY A 402 6.24 -4.76 -62.25
C GLY A 402 7.54 -5.23 -62.95
N ARG A 403 7.50 -6.41 -63.58
CA ARG A 403 8.66 -6.99 -64.27
C ARG A 403 9.02 -6.20 -65.55
N LYS A 404 10.31 -5.95 -65.78
CA LYS A 404 10.83 -5.71 -67.13
C LYS A 404 10.77 -7.04 -67.90
N GLN A 405 9.95 -7.10 -68.94
CA GLN A 405 9.74 -8.30 -69.77
C GLN A 405 11.04 -8.79 -70.43
N SER A 406 11.58 -9.89 -69.92
CA SER A 406 12.36 -10.87 -70.67
C SER A 406 12.64 -12.06 -69.75
N ASP A 407 11.92 -13.18 -69.96
CA ASP A 407 12.40 -14.58 -69.86
C ASP A 407 11.20 -15.53 -69.64
N ASP A 408 11.18 -16.64 -70.41
CA ASP A 408 10.16 -17.72 -70.43
C ASP A 408 10.17 -18.60 -69.14
N VAL A 409 10.52 -18.04 -67.97
CA VAL A 409 10.74 -18.82 -66.73
C VAL A 409 9.71 -18.47 -65.66
N ILE A 410 9.01 -19.49 -65.14
CA ILE A 410 8.06 -19.37 -64.03
C ILE A 410 8.86 -19.35 -62.71
N ILE A 411 9.06 -18.15 -62.15
CA ILE A 411 9.70 -17.95 -60.84
C ILE A 411 8.65 -18.04 -59.74
N ILE A 412 8.86 -18.93 -58.77
CA ILE A 412 8.06 -18.96 -57.53
C ILE A 412 8.45 -17.77 -56.66
N ARG A 413 7.51 -16.85 -56.45
CA ARG A 413 7.68 -15.67 -55.59
C ARG A 413 7.40 -16.00 -54.13
N ASP A 414 8.14 -15.39 -53.22
CA ASP A 414 7.89 -15.44 -51.77
C ASP A 414 6.88 -14.34 -51.39
N VAL A 415 5.63 -14.54 -51.80
CA VAL A 415 4.55 -13.55 -51.67
C VAL A 415 4.32 -13.15 -50.20
N GLU A 416 4.48 -14.08 -49.26
CA GLU A 416 4.33 -13.82 -47.83
C GLU A 416 5.39 -12.83 -47.31
N LYS A 417 6.67 -13.01 -47.69
CA LYS A 417 7.72 -12.04 -47.31
C LYS A 417 7.56 -10.71 -48.03
N GLU A 418 7.21 -10.71 -49.31
CA GLU A 418 6.94 -9.47 -50.05
C GLU A 418 5.82 -8.67 -49.39
N GLN A 419 4.72 -9.32 -48.99
CA GLN A 419 3.59 -8.66 -48.36
C GLN A 419 3.90 -8.18 -46.94
N LYS A 420 4.70 -8.94 -46.18
CA LYS A 420 5.20 -8.50 -44.87
C LYS A 420 6.07 -7.24 -45.00
N ILE A 421 6.95 -7.20 -46.00
CA ILE A 421 7.78 -6.02 -46.30
C ILE A 421 6.91 -4.83 -46.70
N MET A 422 5.93 -5.03 -47.59
CA MET A 422 5.00 -3.96 -47.99
C MET A 422 4.22 -3.40 -46.80
N ASN A 423 3.71 -4.26 -45.92
CA ASN A 423 3.04 -3.82 -44.70
C ASN A 423 3.98 -2.98 -43.83
N LEU A 424 5.24 -3.35 -43.67
CA LEU A 424 6.22 -2.57 -42.90
C LEU A 424 6.46 -1.18 -43.52
N ILE A 425 6.54 -1.10 -44.85
CA ILE A 425 6.70 0.17 -45.58
C ILE A 425 5.46 1.07 -45.42
N GLU A 426 4.26 0.50 -45.46
CA GLU A 426 3.01 1.23 -45.20
C GLU A 426 2.93 1.76 -43.75
N HIS A 427 3.30 0.93 -42.77
CA HIS A 427 3.34 1.34 -41.36
C HIS A 427 4.45 2.36 -41.06
N ALA A 428 5.50 2.40 -41.89
CA ALA A 428 6.56 3.40 -41.84
C ALA A 428 6.15 4.77 -42.43
N ASN A 429 4.86 4.97 -42.76
CA ASN A 429 4.30 6.21 -43.33
C ASN A 429 4.90 6.64 -44.68
N PHE A 430 5.50 5.73 -45.45
CA PHE A 430 5.93 6.04 -46.81
C PHE A 430 4.71 6.29 -47.72
N ARG A 431 4.73 7.40 -48.46
CA ARG A 431 3.79 7.71 -49.53
C ARG A 431 4.41 7.38 -50.89
N TYR A 432 3.62 6.88 -51.84
CA TYR A 432 4.09 6.63 -53.20
C TYR A 432 3.55 7.71 -54.15
N ASN A 433 4.45 8.42 -54.86
CA ASN A 433 4.07 9.50 -55.79
C ASN A 433 3.94 9.03 -57.26
N GLY A 434 4.00 7.72 -57.52
CA GLY A 434 4.01 7.16 -58.87
C GLY A 434 5.41 6.90 -59.44
N LYS A 435 6.47 7.30 -58.74
CA LYS A 435 7.86 7.07 -59.13
C LYS A 435 8.73 6.51 -57.99
N GLU A 436 8.60 7.06 -56.78
CA GLU A 436 9.40 6.68 -55.62
C GLU A 436 8.57 6.75 -54.33
N LEU A 437 9.05 6.07 -53.27
CA LEU A 437 8.50 6.22 -51.93
C LEU A 437 9.05 7.49 -51.30
N TYR A 438 8.26 8.22 -50.53
CA TYR A 438 8.74 9.40 -49.81
C TYR A 438 8.04 9.61 -48.47
N ILE A 439 8.76 10.21 -47.52
CA ILE A 439 8.24 10.67 -46.22
C ILE A 439 8.52 12.16 -46.10
N GLU A 440 7.49 12.99 -45.95
CA GLU A 440 7.65 14.39 -45.57
C GLU A 440 8.22 14.46 -44.15
N VAL A 441 9.34 15.16 -43.98
CA VAL A 441 10.04 15.21 -42.68
C VAL A 441 10.13 16.62 -42.12
N ASP A 442 9.82 16.71 -40.83
CA ASP A 442 10.25 17.73 -39.88
C ASP A 442 11.13 17.07 -38.81
N ASP A 443 11.64 17.82 -37.83
CA ASP A 443 12.56 17.27 -36.82
C ASP A 443 11.94 16.13 -35.99
N ASP A 444 10.65 16.22 -35.66
CA ASP A 444 9.96 15.20 -34.85
C ASP A 444 9.74 13.91 -35.65
N THR A 445 9.25 14.03 -36.89
CA THR A 445 9.02 12.89 -37.78
C THR A 445 10.31 12.27 -38.28
N LEU A 446 11.36 13.07 -38.49
CA LEU A 446 12.70 12.59 -38.80
C LEU A 446 13.29 11.79 -37.64
N TYR A 447 13.22 12.30 -36.41
CA TYR A 447 13.68 11.56 -35.23
C TYR A 447 12.91 10.24 -35.06
N ASP A 448 11.58 10.28 -35.16
CA ASP A 448 10.75 9.07 -35.03
C ASP A 448 11.09 8.04 -36.11
N PHE A 449 11.26 8.48 -37.35
CA PHE A 449 11.66 7.60 -38.44
C PHE A 449 13.04 6.97 -38.19
N LEU A 450 14.05 7.76 -37.82
CA LEU A 450 15.43 7.25 -37.66
C LEU A 450 15.61 6.36 -36.43
N PHE A 451 14.97 6.68 -35.31
CA PHE A 451 15.22 5.98 -34.03
C PHE A 451 14.16 4.93 -33.69
N ASN A 452 12.95 5.02 -34.23
CA ASN A 452 11.87 4.05 -33.95
C ASN A 452 11.53 3.17 -35.17
N VAL A 453 11.45 3.74 -36.37
CA VAL A 453 10.99 3.02 -37.58
C VAL A 453 12.14 2.30 -38.30
N LEU A 454 13.25 2.99 -38.55
CA LEU A 454 14.39 2.47 -39.29
C LEU A 454 15.02 1.21 -38.66
N PRO A 455 15.19 1.11 -37.33
CA PRO A 455 15.72 -0.11 -36.69
C PRO A 455 14.78 -1.31 -36.83
N VAL A 456 13.48 -1.08 -37.06
CA VAL A 456 12.52 -2.15 -37.37
C VAL A 456 12.67 -2.59 -38.82
N LEU A 457 12.84 -1.63 -39.75
CA LEU A 457 13.05 -1.91 -41.18
C LEU A 457 14.34 -2.68 -41.44
N ASP A 458 15.45 -2.29 -40.80
CA ASP A 458 16.79 -2.92 -40.97
C ASP A 458 16.83 -4.41 -40.58
N LYS A 459 15.88 -4.87 -39.74
CA LYS A 459 15.75 -6.30 -39.39
C LYS A 459 15.21 -7.16 -40.55
N TYR A 460 14.52 -6.55 -41.51
CA TYR A 460 13.82 -7.26 -42.59
C TYR A 460 14.31 -6.85 -43.99
N LEU A 461 15.06 -5.76 -44.10
CA LEU A 461 15.53 -5.14 -45.33
C LEU A 461 17.02 -4.87 -45.24
N GLU A 462 17.76 -5.04 -46.34
CA GLU A 462 19.09 -4.44 -46.44
C GLU A 462 18.93 -2.95 -46.73
N VAL A 463 19.15 -2.11 -45.71
CA VAL A 463 18.98 -0.66 -45.81
C VAL A 463 20.30 0.00 -46.24
N TYR A 464 20.23 0.79 -47.31
CA TYR A 464 21.31 1.63 -47.80
C TYR A 464 20.89 3.09 -47.65
N MET A 465 21.75 3.94 -47.12
CA MET A 465 21.43 5.35 -46.87
C MET A 465 22.60 6.25 -47.26
N THR A 466 22.29 7.48 -47.67
CA THR A 466 23.31 8.49 -47.98
C THR A 466 23.98 9.05 -46.72
N ASP A 467 25.17 9.65 -46.88
CA ASP A 467 25.90 10.26 -45.77
C ASP A 467 25.13 11.44 -45.11
N ASP A 468 24.23 12.08 -45.86
CA ASP A 468 23.33 13.13 -45.34
C ASP A 468 22.29 12.62 -44.33
N ILE A 469 21.92 11.34 -44.39
CA ILE A 469 21.08 10.69 -43.37
C ILE A 469 21.94 10.22 -42.20
N ARG A 470 23.14 9.67 -42.49
CA ARG A 470 24.05 9.16 -41.47
C ARG A 470 24.48 10.21 -40.45
N ARG A 471 24.68 11.46 -40.87
CA ARG A 471 25.04 12.57 -39.97
C ARG A 471 24.03 12.85 -38.85
N PHE A 472 22.81 12.33 -38.94
CA PHE A 472 21.80 12.50 -37.89
C PHE A 472 21.97 11.55 -36.71
N PHE A 473 22.76 10.49 -36.87
CA PHE A 473 23.13 9.59 -35.79
C PHE A 473 24.37 10.14 -35.10
N ALA A 474 24.33 10.25 -33.77
CA ALA A 474 25.52 10.58 -33.00
C ALA A 474 26.53 9.42 -33.06
N ASP A 475 27.80 9.72 -33.35
CA ASP A 475 28.89 8.72 -33.46
C ASP A 475 29.21 8.02 -32.13
N THR A 476 28.76 8.59 -31.00
CA THR A 476 28.96 8.06 -29.65
C THR A 476 27.65 7.97 -28.88
N GLN A 477 27.49 6.87 -28.14
CA GLN A 477 26.42 6.71 -27.16
C GLN A 477 26.70 7.69 -26.02
N ALA A 478 26.03 8.83 -26.06
CA ALA A 478 26.25 9.92 -25.12
C ALA A 478 25.72 9.53 -23.74
N SER A 479 26.64 9.33 -22.79
CA SER A 479 26.32 8.94 -21.41
C SER A 479 26.60 10.09 -20.43
N PRO A 480 25.61 10.53 -19.64
CA PRO A 480 25.83 11.53 -18.62
C PRO A 480 26.64 10.95 -17.45
N SER A 481 27.55 11.76 -16.92
CA SER A 481 28.29 11.51 -15.70
C SER A 481 28.10 12.66 -14.73
N THR A 482 28.13 12.35 -13.44
CA THR A 482 27.92 13.34 -12.37
C THR A 482 29.15 13.37 -11.48
N SER A 483 29.78 14.54 -11.44
CA SER A 483 30.87 14.87 -10.54
C SER A 483 30.36 15.65 -9.35
N VAL A 484 30.92 15.39 -8.17
CA VAL A 484 30.58 16.14 -6.95
C VAL A 484 31.88 16.56 -6.29
N GLN A 485 32.04 17.87 -6.10
CA GLN A 485 33.22 18.47 -5.47
C GLN A 485 32.80 19.27 -4.25
N LEU A 486 33.62 19.24 -3.19
CA LEU A 486 33.39 20.03 -1.98
C LEU A 486 34.20 21.33 -2.03
N GLU A 487 33.52 22.46 -2.21
CA GLU A 487 34.17 23.77 -2.12
C GLU A 487 34.37 24.16 -0.64
N SER A 488 35.61 24.02 -0.16
CA SER A 488 35.93 24.19 1.26
C SER A 488 35.80 25.63 1.78
N SER A 489 35.85 26.64 0.91
CA SER A 489 35.72 28.07 1.25
C SER A 489 34.28 28.51 1.47
N SER A 490 33.36 28.06 0.61
CA SER A 490 31.94 28.43 0.61
C SER A 490 31.07 27.42 1.36
N ASN A 491 31.62 26.23 1.65
CA ASN A 491 30.90 25.11 2.27
C ASN A 491 29.66 24.72 1.43
N LEU A 492 29.86 24.72 0.12
CA LEU A 492 28.92 24.29 -0.92
C LEU A 492 29.48 23.06 -1.63
N LEU A 493 28.58 22.27 -2.21
CA LEU A 493 28.84 21.19 -3.14
C LEU A 493 28.68 21.74 -4.53
N ASP A 494 29.67 21.51 -5.38
CA ASP A 494 29.58 21.77 -6.80
C ASP A 494 29.26 20.45 -7.51
N ILE A 495 28.11 20.39 -8.16
CA ILE A 495 27.60 19.20 -8.85
C ILE A 495 27.75 19.46 -10.34
N GLY A 496 28.77 18.86 -10.95
CA GLY A 496 29.05 19.00 -12.38
C GLY A 496 28.46 17.85 -13.18
N PHE A 497 27.72 18.18 -14.23
CA PHE A 497 27.16 17.25 -15.19
C PHE A 497 27.97 17.32 -16.47
N ASN A 498 28.50 16.19 -16.91
CA ASN A 498 29.20 16.08 -18.19
C ASN A 498 28.56 14.96 -19.03
N ILE A 499 28.50 15.13 -20.34
CA ILE A 499 27.93 14.15 -21.26
C ILE A 499 29.02 13.77 -22.27
N ASP A 500 29.42 12.50 -22.25
CA ASP A 500 30.49 12.01 -23.12
C ASP A 500 30.15 12.26 -24.60
N GLY A 501 31.04 12.93 -25.32
CA GLY A 501 30.87 13.23 -26.76
C GLY A 501 30.13 14.53 -27.08
N ILE A 502 29.71 15.32 -26.09
CA ILE A 502 29.04 16.62 -26.28
C ILE A 502 29.99 17.77 -25.88
N ASN A 503 29.91 18.89 -26.61
CA ASN A 503 30.66 20.10 -26.27
C ASN A 503 30.10 20.74 -25.00
N ASP A 504 30.97 21.14 -24.06
CA ASP A 504 30.61 21.81 -22.80
C ASP A 504 29.64 23.00 -23.00
N GLN A 505 29.75 23.72 -24.12
CA GLN A 505 28.87 24.86 -24.44
C GLN A 505 27.41 24.47 -24.74
N GLU A 506 27.12 23.19 -25.00
CA GLU A 506 25.79 22.66 -25.31
C GLU A 506 25.18 21.85 -24.16
N VAL A 507 26.00 21.45 -23.17
CA VAL A 507 25.56 20.61 -22.04
C VAL A 507 24.37 21.24 -21.30
N ASP A 508 24.41 22.55 -21.04
CA ASP A 508 23.30 23.26 -20.40
C ASP A 508 22.00 23.16 -21.19
N GLN A 509 22.08 23.21 -22.51
CA GLN A 509 20.92 23.16 -23.40
C GLN A 509 20.31 21.76 -23.42
N VAL A 510 21.15 20.73 -23.41
CA VAL A 510 20.74 19.33 -23.28
C VAL A 510 20.08 19.08 -21.93
N LEU A 511 20.70 19.51 -20.82
CA LEU A 511 20.12 19.35 -19.48
C LEU A 511 18.81 20.12 -19.31
N ASN A 512 18.69 21.31 -19.91
CA ASN A 512 17.43 22.04 -19.97
C ASN A 512 16.36 21.27 -20.75
N ALA A 513 16.70 20.61 -21.86
CA ALA A 513 15.78 19.74 -22.60
C ALA A 513 15.33 18.52 -21.76
N VAL A 514 16.21 17.96 -20.93
CA VAL A 514 15.88 16.89 -19.96
C VAL A 514 14.89 17.41 -18.90
N MET A 515 15.13 18.61 -18.33
CA MET A 515 14.20 19.26 -17.39
C MET A 515 12.83 19.53 -18.01
N GLU A 516 12.80 19.90 -19.29
CA GLU A 516 11.57 20.13 -20.08
C GLU A 516 10.88 18.84 -20.53
N LYS A 517 11.47 17.66 -20.26
CA LYS A 517 10.94 16.34 -20.62
C LYS A 517 10.82 16.15 -22.14
N ARG A 518 11.75 16.72 -22.90
CA ARG A 518 11.85 16.46 -24.35
C ARG A 518 12.34 15.04 -24.61
N ARG A 519 11.92 14.46 -25.74
CA ARG A 519 12.33 13.12 -26.18
C ARG A 519 13.74 13.10 -26.75
N TYR A 520 14.15 14.21 -27.36
CA TYR A 520 15.46 14.37 -27.99
C TYR A 520 15.94 15.82 -27.91
N TYR A 521 17.21 16.02 -28.22
CA TYR A 521 17.84 17.31 -28.45
C TYR A 521 18.66 17.27 -29.75
N ARG A 522 18.66 18.36 -30.52
CA ARG A 522 19.41 18.48 -31.77
C ARG A 522 20.72 19.24 -31.53
N LEU A 523 21.84 18.56 -31.74
CA LEU A 523 23.20 19.08 -31.55
C LEU A 523 23.57 20.11 -32.64
N GLN A 524 24.59 20.94 -32.39
CA GLN A 524 25.08 21.93 -33.37
C GLN A 524 25.59 21.33 -34.69
N ASP A 525 26.14 20.12 -34.65
CA ASP A 525 26.55 19.38 -35.85
C ASP A 525 25.36 18.81 -36.64
N GLY A 526 24.15 18.92 -36.10
CA GLY A 526 22.91 18.48 -36.69
C GLY A 526 22.43 17.10 -36.23
N ALA A 527 23.23 16.36 -35.45
CA ALA A 527 22.85 15.03 -34.96
C ALA A 527 21.76 15.07 -33.89
N PHE A 528 20.97 14.00 -33.80
CA PHE A 528 19.97 13.84 -32.75
C PHE A 528 20.54 13.08 -31.55
N LEU A 529 20.36 13.65 -30.37
CA LEU A 529 20.61 13.02 -29.09
C LEU A 529 19.27 12.56 -28.49
N SER A 530 19.12 11.24 -28.32
CA SER A 530 17.97 10.68 -27.59
C SER A 530 18.10 10.93 -26.09
N LEU A 531 17.02 11.42 -25.47
CA LEU A 531 16.92 11.65 -24.02
C LEU A 531 16.01 10.64 -23.32
N GLU A 532 15.58 9.59 -24.04
CA GLU A 532 14.64 8.57 -23.56
C GLU A 532 15.34 7.41 -22.82
N GLY A 533 16.68 7.40 -22.79
CA GLY A 533 17.47 6.39 -22.10
C GLY A 533 17.39 6.47 -20.57
N GLU A 534 17.69 5.34 -19.91
CA GLU A 534 17.67 5.22 -18.44
C GLU A 534 18.59 6.25 -17.76
N GLU A 535 19.77 6.53 -18.33
CA GLU A 535 20.75 7.44 -17.75
C GLU A 535 20.22 8.89 -17.65
N PHE A 536 19.51 9.38 -18.67
CA PHE A 536 18.87 10.69 -18.65
C PHE A 536 17.61 10.71 -17.77
N ALA A 537 16.91 9.58 -17.64
CA ALA A 537 15.81 9.45 -16.69
C ALA A 537 16.30 9.61 -15.23
N SER A 538 17.47 9.06 -14.90
CA SER A 538 18.10 9.24 -13.59
C SER A 538 18.52 10.69 -13.32
N VAL A 539 19.11 11.38 -14.31
CA VAL A 539 19.43 12.83 -14.21
C VAL A 539 18.17 13.66 -13.98
N LYS A 540 17.09 13.35 -14.69
CA LYS A 540 15.79 14.00 -14.51
C LYS A 540 15.24 13.79 -13.10
N GLN A 541 15.28 12.56 -12.58
CA GLN A 541 14.82 12.26 -11.23
C GLN A 541 15.63 13.04 -10.18
N LEU A 542 16.96 13.14 -10.37
CA LEU A 542 17.83 13.93 -9.51
C LEU A 542 17.41 15.41 -9.49
N PHE A 543 17.12 16.01 -10.65
CA PHE A 543 16.64 17.39 -10.74
C PHE A 543 15.29 17.60 -10.06
N ASP A 544 14.33 16.69 -10.28
CA ASP A 544 12.99 16.75 -9.68
C ASP A 544 13.04 16.57 -8.14
N ASP A 545 13.88 15.68 -7.62
CA ASP A 545 14.00 15.44 -6.19
C ASP A 545 14.73 16.56 -5.46
N LEU A 546 15.77 17.12 -6.06
CA LEU A 546 16.54 18.24 -5.52
C LEU A 546 15.91 19.61 -5.81
N GLU A 547 14.80 19.67 -6.54
CA GLU A 547 14.12 20.91 -6.94
C GLU A 547 15.05 21.88 -7.70
N ILE A 548 15.91 21.34 -8.58
CA ILE A 548 16.85 22.12 -9.40
C ILE A 548 16.08 22.76 -10.56
N SER A 549 16.25 24.07 -10.75
CA SER A 549 15.66 24.83 -11.84
C SER A 549 16.69 25.21 -12.91
N GLN A 550 16.22 25.63 -14.08
CA GLN A 550 17.09 26.12 -15.17
C GLN A 550 17.97 27.31 -14.73
N ALA A 551 17.54 28.09 -13.74
CA ALA A 551 18.30 29.23 -13.22
C ALA A 551 19.46 28.83 -12.30
N ASP A 552 19.42 27.61 -11.76
CA ASP A 552 20.45 27.07 -10.87
C ASP A 552 21.61 26.41 -11.64
N LEU A 553 21.38 26.09 -12.92
CA LEU A 553 22.36 25.46 -13.81
C LEU A 553 23.21 26.54 -14.50
N GLN A 554 24.53 26.45 -14.34
CA GLN A 554 25.49 27.33 -15.00
C GLN A 554 26.71 26.54 -15.45
N ASP A 555 26.99 26.55 -16.75
CA ASP A 555 28.16 25.89 -17.35
C ASP A 555 28.27 24.40 -16.96
N GLY A 556 27.13 23.69 -16.95
CA GLY A 556 27.01 22.28 -16.59
C GLY A 556 27.03 22.01 -15.08
N ASN A 557 27.08 23.06 -14.24
CA ASN A 557 27.25 22.91 -12.80
C ASN A 557 26.05 23.44 -12.00
N VAL A 558 25.80 22.82 -10.85
CA VAL A 558 24.79 23.25 -9.86
C VAL A 558 25.42 23.31 -8.48
N GLN A 559 25.31 24.46 -7.83
CA GLN A 559 25.79 24.63 -6.46
C GLN A 559 24.71 24.31 -5.44
N MET A 560 25.05 23.48 -4.44
CA MET A 560 24.12 23.07 -3.38
C MET A 560 24.77 23.12 -2.00
N PRO A 561 23.99 23.31 -0.92
CA PRO A 561 24.53 23.20 0.43
C PRO A 561 25.00 21.79 0.79
N VAL A 562 26.07 21.71 1.59
CA VAL A 562 26.73 20.46 2.03
C VAL A 562 25.80 19.46 2.72
N TYR A 563 24.75 19.91 3.39
CA TYR A 563 23.78 19.01 4.03
C TYR A 563 23.00 18.13 3.05
N ARG A 564 22.98 18.47 1.75
CA ARG A 564 22.36 17.64 0.71
C ARG A 564 23.28 16.53 0.21
N GLY A 565 24.53 16.47 0.66
CA GLY A 565 25.52 15.49 0.18
C GLY A 565 25.05 14.04 0.27
N THR A 566 24.41 13.65 1.37
CA THR A 566 23.89 12.27 1.52
C THR A 566 22.72 11.99 0.56
N GLN A 567 21.86 12.97 0.30
CA GLN A 567 20.77 12.85 -0.66
C GLN A 567 21.31 12.70 -2.09
N ILE A 568 22.35 13.46 -2.42
CA ILE A 568 23.02 13.41 -3.72
C ILE A 568 23.67 12.04 -3.94
N ASP A 569 24.36 11.47 -2.94
CA ASP A 569 24.94 10.13 -3.06
C ASP A 569 23.88 9.05 -3.29
N GLU A 570 22.71 9.16 -2.66
CA GLU A 570 21.61 8.21 -2.86
C GLU A 570 20.92 8.35 -4.22
N LEU A 571 20.81 9.57 -4.76
CA LEU A 571 20.06 9.86 -5.98
C LEU A 571 20.87 9.75 -7.27
N ILE A 572 22.20 9.85 -7.21
CA ILE A 572 23.04 9.68 -8.40
C ILE A 572 23.11 8.20 -8.77
N ASP A 573 22.56 7.86 -9.93
CA ASP A 573 22.66 6.53 -10.56
C ASP A 573 23.57 6.53 -11.79
N THR A 574 24.02 7.71 -12.23
CA THR A 574 25.01 7.87 -13.30
C THR A 574 26.41 7.50 -12.81
N LYS A 575 27.39 7.51 -13.72
CA LYS A 575 28.80 7.32 -13.37
C LYS A 575 29.27 8.42 -12.40
N LYS A 576 29.49 8.03 -11.14
CA LYS A 576 29.88 8.90 -10.02
C LYS A 576 31.37 9.28 -10.07
N GLN A 577 31.66 10.57 -9.98
CA GLN A 577 33.02 11.08 -9.79
C GLN A 577 33.07 11.97 -8.54
N TYR A 578 33.44 11.39 -7.40
CA TYR A 578 33.55 12.12 -6.14
C TYR A 578 34.97 12.55 -5.88
N ASP A 579 35.17 13.81 -5.52
CA ASP A 579 36.46 14.25 -5.01
C ASP A 579 36.75 13.63 -3.62
N PRO A 580 38.03 13.50 -3.24
CA PRO A 580 38.39 12.92 -1.94
C PRO A 580 37.79 13.68 -0.74
N ALA A 581 37.55 14.99 -0.89
CA ALA A 581 37.00 15.82 0.17
C ALA A 581 35.52 15.50 0.44
N PHE A 582 34.72 15.29 -0.61
CA PHE A 582 33.32 14.88 -0.52
C PHE A 582 33.19 13.44 -0.01
N GLN A 583 34.04 12.51 -0.46
CA GLN A 583 34.05 11.14 0.10
C GLN A 583 34.33 11.15 1.61
N LYS A 584 35.29 11.97 2.03
CA LYS A 584 35.59 12.16 3.45
C LYS A 584 34.41 12.76 4.22
N LEU A 585 33.73 13.77 3.65
CA LEU A 585 32.52 14.35 4.23
C LEU A 585 31.44 13.28 4.43
N LEU A 586 31.10 12.49 3.40
CA LEU A 586 30.04 11.48 3.49
C LEU A 586 30.32 10.45 4.58
N HIS A 587 31.55 9.95 4.63
CA HIS A 587 31.99 9.05 5.69
C HIS A 587 31.84 9.69 7.08
N GLN A 588 32.26 10.95 7.20
CA GLN A 588 32.22 11.71 8.44
C GLN A 588 30.81 12.06 8.92
N LEU A 589 29.84 12.23 8.01
CA LEU A 589 28.43 12.44 8.35
C LEU A 589 27.71 11.13 8.70
N ARG A 590 28.11 10.00 8.08
CA ARG A 590 27.56 8.67 8.37
C ARG A 590 28.05 8.09 9.69
N SER A 591 29.32 8.33 10.02
CA SER A 591 29.98 7.83 11.25
C SER A 591 30.65 8.98 12.03
N PRO A 592 29.87 9.95 12.55
CA PRO A 592 30.42 11.11 13.24
C PRO A 592 31.21 10.76 14.52
N GLU A 593 30.93 9.61 15.14
CA GLU A 593 31.58 9.08 16.34
C GLU A 593 33.02 8.58 16.13
N GLU A 594 33.41 8.27 14.89
CA GLU A 594 34.78 7.83 14.58
C GLU A 594 35.77 9.00 14.58
N GLN A 595 35.27 10.23 14.61
CA GLN A 595 36.11 11.42 14.71
C GLN A 595 36.53 11.69 16.14
N VAL A 596 37.82 11.96 16.32
CA VAL A 596 38.40 12.24 17.64
C VAL A 596 38.89 13.68 17.66
N TYR A 597 38.07 14.55 18.23
CA TYR A 597 38.40 15.91 18.62
C TYR A 597 38.87 15.94 20.08
N PRO A 598 39.94 16.68 20.40
CA PRO A 598 40.41 16.83 21.77
C PRO A 598 39.36 17.58 22.61
N LEU A 599 39.25 17.24 23.89
CA LEU A 599 38.45 17.99 24.84
C LEU A 599 39.15 19.32 25.19
N PRO A 600 38.40 20.40 25.50
CA PRO A 600 38.99 21.64 25.97
C PRO A 600 39.74 21.44 27.29
N GLU A 601 40.95 21.97 27.42
CA GLU A 601 41.79 21.82 28.62
C GLU A 601 41.15 22.43 29.87
N ASN A 602 40.32 23.48 29.70
CA ASN A 602 39.67 24.20 30.81
C ASN A 602 38.29 23.63 31.18
N LEU A 603 37.93 22.44 30.68
CA LEU A 603 36.69 21.76 31.07
C LEU A 603 36.86 21.16 32.47
N ASN A 604 36.14 21.69 33.45
CA ASN A 604 36.13 21.22 34.84
C ASN A 604 35.13 20.05 35.03
N ALA A 605 35.26 19.01 34.20
CA ALA A 605 34.46 17.79 34.26
C ALA A 605 35.12 16.64 33.51
N GLU A 606 34.95 15.42 34.01
CA GLU A 606 35.25 14.20 33.25
C GLU A 606 33.99 13.76 32.49
N LEU A 607 34.08 13.69 31.16
CA LEU A 607 32.98 13.18 30.33
C LEU A 607 33.01 11.65 30.31
N ARG A 608 31.84 11.03 30.47
CA ARG A 608 31.68 9.59 30.20
C ARG A 608 31.82 9.29 28.72
N ASN A 609 32.08 8.03 28.37
CA ASN A 609 32.22 7.58 26.97
C ASN A 609 31.06 8.05 26.08
N TYR A 610 29.80 7.87 26.51
CA TYR A 610 28.67 8.34 25.72
C TYR A 610 28.62 9.88 25.65
N GLN A 611 28.96 10.61 26.72
CA GLN A 611 29.00 12.08 26.67
C GLN A 611 30.10 12.58 25.73
N LEU A 612 31.25 11.90 25.73
CA LEU A 612 32.34 12.14 24.79
C LEU A 612 31.85 11.93 23.36
N THR A 613 31.17 10.82 23.06
CA THR A 613 30.58 10.60 21.73
C THR A 613 29.65 11.75 21.30
N GLY A 614 28.85 12.29 22.21
CA GLY A 614 27.98 13.42 21.87
C GLY A 614 28.73 14.74 21.67
N TYR A 615 29.82 14.97 22.41
CA TYR A 615 30.76 16.06 22.12
C TYR A 615 31.40 15.89 20.74
N GLN A 616 31.89 14.69 20.40
CA GLN A 616 32.45 14.40 19.08
C GLN A 616 31.44 14.68 17.97
N TRP A 617 30.20 14.23 18.16
CA TRP A 617 29.10 14.48 17.22
C TRP A 617 28.83 15.98 17.01
N PHE A 618 28.79 16.80 18.07
CA PHE A 618 28.68 18.26 17.94
C PHE A 618 29.83 18.84 17.11
N LYS A 619 31.07 18.44 17.38
CA LYS A 619 32.27 18.92 16.64
C LYS A 619 32.24 18.51 15.18
N SER A 620 31.87 17.27 14.89
CA SER A 620 31.74 16.73 13.52
C SER A 620 30.78 17.56 12.68
N LEU A 621 29.60 17.90 13.21
CA LEU A 621 28.64 18.78 12.50
C LEU A 621 29.12 20.23 12.42
N SER A 622 29.69 20.75 13.52
CA SER A 622 30.22 22.12 13.62
C SER A 622 31.28 22.43 12.57
N ARG A 623 32.16 21.45 12.29
CA ARG A 623 33.22 21.53 11.27
C ARG A 623 32.68 21.87 9.88
N TYR A 624 31.48 21.39 9.57
CA TYR A 624 30.81 21.59 8.28
C TYR A 624 29.69 22.63 8.36
N HIS A 625 29.67 23.48 9.40
CA HIS A 625 28.62 24.47 9.65
C HIS A 625 27.19 23.88 9.67
N LEU A 626 27.08 22.60 10.03
CA LEU A 626 25.80 21.89 10.09
C LEU A 626 25.22 21.97 11.51
N GLY A 627 23.90 21.87 11.56
CA GLY A 627 23.12 21.77 12.78
C GLY A 627 22.65 20.33 13.03
N GLY A 628 22.07 20.09 14.20
CA GLY A 628 21.55 18.77 14.55
C GLY A 628 20.68 18.76 15.81
N ILE A 629 20.06 17.62 16.08
CA ILE A 629 19.25 17.36 17.27
C ILE A 629 19.96 16.35 18.17
N LEU A 630 20.36 16.79 19.38
CA LEU A 630 20.76 15.88 20.46
C LEU A 630 19.51 15.45 21.23
N ALA A 631 19.03 14.25 20.91
CA ALA A 631 17.79 13.65 21.40
C ALA A 631 18.02 12.59 22.49
N ASP A 632 19.10 12.69 23.24
CA ASP A 632 19.41 11.82 24.39
C ASP A 632 18.29 11.83 25.44
N ASP A 633 18.09 10.69 26.09
CA ASP A 633 17.20 10.57 27.25
C ASP A 633 17.49 11.61 28.34
N MET A 634 16.42 11.99 29.05
CA MET A 634 16.47 12.97 30.11
C MET A 634 17.35 12.54 31.29
N GLY A 635 18.54 13.14 31.42
CA GLY A 635 19.47 12.83 32.52
C GLY A 635 20.84 12.32 32.06
N LEU A 636 21.04 12.15 30.76
CA LEU A 636 22.35 11.81 30.17
C LEU A 636 23.34 12.99 30.14
N GLY A 637 22.93 14.19 30.56
CA GLY A 637 23.81 15.35 30.65
C GLY A 637 24.03 16.06 29.31
N LYS A 638 22.95 16.30 28.56
CA LYS A 638 22.96 17.10 27.32
C LYS A 638 23.59 18.48 27.53
N THR A 639 23.26 19.14 28.65
CA THR A 639 23.81 20.45 29.04
C THR A 639 25.34 20.41 29.13
N LEU A 640 25.91 19.42 29.83
CA LEU A 640 27.36 19.25 29.94
C LEU A 640 28.03 19.02 28.57
N GLN A 641 27.41 18.19 27.71
CA GLN A 641 27.91 17.96 26.34
C GLN A 641 27.91 19.26 25.52
N SER A 642 26.85 20.06 25.63
CA SER A 642 26.75 21.37 24.98
C SER A 642 27.73 22.40 25.53
N ILE A 643 27.98 22.43 26.84
CA ILE A 643 28.98 23.31 27.45
C ILE A 643 30.39 22.94 26.97
N ALA A 644 30.72 21.64 26.94
CA ALA A 644 32.00 21.18 26.40
C ALA A 644 32.17 21.60 24.93
N TYR A 645 31.11 21.51 24.13
CA TYR A 645 31.11 22.01 22.75
C TYR A 645 31.32 23.52 22.67
N ILE A 646 30.55 24.32 23.42
CA ILE A 646 30.69 25.79 23.47
C ILE A 646 32.12 26.19 23.83
N LEU A 647 32.68 25.58 24.89
CA LEU A 647 34.03 25.86 25.36
C LEU A 647 35.11 25.52 24.30
N SER A 648 34.83 24.58 23.40
CA SER A 648 35.73 24.18 22.31
C SER A 648 35.67 25.08 21.06
N GLU A 649 34.78 26.08 21.05
CA GLU A 649 34.49 26.93 19.90
C GLU A 649 34.66 28.43 20.25
N PRO A 650 35.83 28.89 20.75
CA PRO A 650 36.04 30.30 21.04
C PRO A 650 35.95 31.13 19.75
N GLY A 651 35.36 32.32 19.82
CA GLY A 651 35.22 33.23 18.68
C GLY A 651 34.79 34.64 19.10
N ASP A 652 34.78 35.56 18.14
CA ASP A 652 34.49 36.99 18.39
C ASP A 652 33.00 37.29 18.60
N THR A 653 32.12 36.31 18.35
CA THR A 653 30.66 36.46 18.48
C THR A 653 30.10 35.49 19.53
N PRO A 654 29.11 35.92 20.35
CA PRO A 654 28.57 35.09 21.42
C PRO A 654 27.84 33.84 20.92
N HIS A 655 27.73 32.84 21.79
CA HIS A 655 26.75 31.76 21.66
C HIS A 655 25.42 32.17 22.31
N LEU A 656 24.30 31.79 21.70
CA LEU A 656 22.95 32.04 22.22
C LEU A 656 22.30 30.73 22.65
N ILE A 657 21.87 30.67 23.91
CA ILE A 657 21.09 29.58 24.47
C ILE A 657 19.67 30.08 24.70
N ILE A 658 18.70 29.41 24.09
CA ILE A 658 17.27 29.66 24.29
C ILE A 658 16.68 28.47 25.02
N ALA A 659 16.17 28.71 26.22
CA ALA A 659 15.66 27.64 27.07
C ALA A 659 14.35 28.05 27.77
N PRO A 660 13.61 27.12 28.40
CA PRO A 660 12.49 27.48 29.24
C PRO A 660 12.91 28.48 30.34
N SER A 661 12.04 29.43 30.69
CA SER A 661 12.36 30.49 31.67
C SER A 661 12.83 29.95 33.02
N SER A 662 12.47 28.72 33.36
CA SER A 662 12.81 28.05 34.61
C SER A 662 14.24 27.53 34.70
N VAL A 663 14.94 27.34 33.58
CA VAL A 663 16.29 26.74 33.55
C VAL A 663 17.40 27.72 33.22
N LEU A 664 17.08 28.99 32.99
CA LEU A 664 18.09 29.99 32.58
C LEU A 664 19.23 30.10 33.59
N TYR A 665 18.91 30.16 34.88
CA TYR A 665 19.91 30.19 35.95
C TYR A 665 20.58 28.84 36.17
N ASN A 666 19.92 27.72 35.85
CA ASN A 666 20.57 26.40 35.86
C ASN A 666 21.67 26.33 34.80
N TRP A 667 21.41 26.82 33.58
CA TRP A 667 22.43 26.94 32.53
C TRP A 667 23.60 27.82 32.98
N LYS A 668 23.32 28.99 33.59
CA LYS A 668 24.37 29.85 34.15
C LYS A 668 25.22 29.09 35.19
N ASN A 669 24.59 28.43 36.16
CA ASN A 669 25.30 27.70 37.21
C ASN A 669 26.10 26.51 36.65
N GLU A 670 25.57 25.79 35.66
CA GLU A 670 26.30 24.68 35.02
C GLU A 670 27.49 25.18 34.20
N CYS A 671 27.37 26.29 33.48
CA CYS A 671 28.50 26.93 32.83
C CYS A 671 29.57 27.35 33.85
N GLU A 672 29.19 28.04 34.93
CA GLU A 672 30.13 28.47 35.99
C GLU A 672 30.81 27.28 36.68
N LYS A 673 30.12 26.14 36.80
CA LYS A 673 30.65 24.91 37.39
C LYS A 673 31.64 24.19 36.47
N PHE A 674 31.25 23.97 35.22
CA PHE A 674 31.98 23.10 34.29
C PHE A 674 32.94 23.84 33.37
N ALA A 675 32.73 25.14 33.14
CA ALA A 675 33.53 25.99 32.27
C ALA A 675 33.63 27.41 32.88
N PRO A 676 34.33 27.57 34.01
CA PRO A 676 34.36 28.82 34.78
C PRO A 676 34.94 30.02 34.02
N ASP A 677 35.69 29.76 32.94
CA ASP A 677 36.27 30.79 32.08
C ASP A 677 35.25 31.45 31.14
N LEU A 678 34.08 30.83 30.93
CA LEU A 678 33.02 31.39 30.09
C LEU A 678 32.25 32.49 30.83
N LYS A 679 32.20 33.68 30.24
CA LYS A 679 31.39 34.80 30.72
C LYS A 679 29.95 34.65 30.24
N VAL A 680 29.05 34.34 31.16
CA VAL A 680 27.62 34.11 30.86
C VAL A 680 26.75 35.30 31.26
N ALA A 681 25.86 35.75 30.37
CA ALA A 681 24.82 36.73 30.65
C ALA A 681 23.42 36.13 30.52
N VAL A 682 22.58 36.34 31.54
CA VAL A 682 21.18 35.89 31.57
C VAL A 682 20.25 37.06 31.26
N MET A 683 19.60 37.03 30.09
CA MET A 683 18.78 38.10 29.56
C MET A 683 17.35 38.05 30.13
N THR A 684 17.20 38.47 31.39
CA THR A 684 15.92 38.49 32.12
C THR A 684 15.65 39.88 32.70
N GLY A 685 14.43 40.12 33.18
CA GLY A 685 14.01 41.43 33.71
C GLY A 685 12.95 42.10 32.83
N ALA A 686 12.65 43.37 33.12
CA ALA A 686 11.68 44.16 32.37
C ALA A 686 12.20 44.49 30.94
N PRO A 687 11.35 44.79 29.95
CA PRO A 687 11.78 45.06 28.58
C PRO A 687 12.92 46.09 28.45
N ALA A 688 12.86 47.19 29.22
CA ALA A 688 13.90 48.23 29.22
C ALA A 688 15.25 47.73 29.77
N GLU A 689 15.23 46.88 30.80
CA GLU A 689 16.43 46.27 31.36
C GLU A 689 17.06 45.30 30.35
N ARG A 690 16.24 44.48 29.69
CA ARG A 690 16.71 43.52 28.69
C ARG A 690 17.29 44.21 27.46
N ALA A 691 16.66 45.29 26.98
CA ALA A 691 17.20 46.09 25.88
C ALA A 691 18.60 46.61 26.21
N LYS A 692 18.78 47.18 27.42
CA LYS A 692 20.10 47.62 27.91
C LYS A 692 21.11 46.46 28.02
N MET A 693 20.68 45.29 28.48
CA MET A 693 21.56 44.10 28.57
C MET A 693 22.02 43.65 27.18
N ILE A 694 21.14 43.65 26.17
CA ILE A 694 21.46 43.26 24.79
C ILE A 694 22.45 44.25 24.15
N GLU A 695 22.35 45.55 24.47
CA GLU A 695 23.31 46.54 24.00
C GLU A 695 24.69 46.40 24.64
N THR A 696 24.75 46.09 25.95
CA THR A 696 25.96 46.20 26.77
C THR A 696 26.78 44.91 26.91
N ASN A 697 26.19 43.73 26.72
CA ASN A 697 26.85 42.43 26.96
C ASN A 697 27.49 41.80 25.71
N ASN A 698 27.90 42.59 24.71
CA ASN A 698 28.56 42.05 23.51
C ASN A 698 29.95 41.42 23.83
N ASP A 699 30.52 41.70 25.00
CA ASP A 699 31.79 41.15 25.52
C ASP A 699 31.64 39.77 26.18
N LYS A 700 30.42 39.24 26.26
CA LYS A 700 30.12 37.95 26.90
C LYS A 700 30.19 36.82 25.89
N ASP A 701 30.67 35.68 26.33
CA ASP A 701 30.83 34.49 25.48
C ASP A 701 29.48 33.77 25.26
N VAL A 702 28.59 33.80 26.27
CA VAL A 702 27.31 33.08 26.23
C VAL A 702 26.16 33.95 26.71
N TRP A 703 25.10 34.03 25.89
CA TRP A 703 23.84 34.67 26.24
C TRP A 703 22.77 33.61 26.48
N VAL A 704 22.03 33.72 27.59
CA VAL A 704 20.96 32.79 27.95
C VAL A 704 19.65 33.58 28.06
N THR A 705 18.66 33.22 27.26
CA THR A 705 17.34 33.88 27.23
C THR A 705 16.20 32.87 27.16
N SER A 706 14.97 33.31 27.43
CA SER A 706 13.80 32.44 27.28
C SER A 706 13.13 32.56 25.92
N TYR A 707 12.43 31.51 25.51
CA TYR A 707 11.55 31.52 24.34
C TYR A 707 10.57 32.70 24.34
N ALA A 708 10.01 33.03 25.50
CA ALA A 708 9.02 34.10 25.64
C ALA A 708 9.65 35.50 25.49
N THR A 709 10.79 35.74 26.13
CA THR A 709 11.51 37.02 26.08
C THR A 709 12.13 37.27 24.72
N LEU A 710 12.76 36.25 24.10
CA LEU A 710 13.27 36.37 22.73
C LEU A 710 12.16 36.75 21.75
N ARG A 711 10.98 36.12 21.86
CA ARG A 711 9.84 36.45 21.00
C ARG A 711 9.37 37.90 21.18
N GLN A 712 9.40 38.43 22.40
CA GLN A 712 9.02 39.81 22.68
C GLN A 712 10.04 40.81 22.11
N ASP A 713 11.32 40.45 22.16
CA ASP A 713 12.42 41.36 21.88
C ASP A 713 13.12 41.07 20.55
N ILE A 714 12.50 40.29 19.65
CA ILE A 714 13.17 39.71 18.47
C ILE A 714 13.82 40.76 17.57
N GLU A 715 13.22 41.95 17.46
CA GLU A 715 13.77 43.07 16.69
C GLU A 715 15.20 43.42 17.12
N LEU A 716 15.49 43.37 18.43
CA LEU A 716 16.83 43.64 18.96
C LEU A 716 17.85 42.53 18.66
N TYR A 717 17.38 41.29 18.48
CA TYR A 717 18.25 40.14 18.17
C TYR A 717 18.55 40.01 16.66
N GLN A 718 17.72 40.56 15.78
CA GLN A 718 17.93 40.50 14.32
C GLN A 718 19.19 41.25 13.84
N GLU A 719 19.62 42.24 14.61
CA GLU A 719 20.82 43.04 14.34
C GLU A 719 22.10 42.37 14.84
N LYS A 720 21.98 41.29 15.62
CA LYS A 720 23.12 40.57 16.21
C LYS A 720 23.43 39.29 15.45
N THR A 721 24.70 38.90 15.47
CA THR A 721 25.19 37.63 14.92
C THR A 721 25.73 36.76 16.04
N PHE A 722 25.34 35.50 16.05
CA PHE A 722 25.77 34.50 17.03
C PHE A 722 26.59 33.40 16.36
N GLN A 723 27.57 32.86 17.07
CA GLN A 723 28.36 31.74 16.57
C GLN A 723 27.52 30.46 16.52
N THR A 724 26.83 30.17 17.63
CA THR A 724 25.96 29.01 17.79
C THR A 724 24.67 29.41 18.47
N LEU A 725 23.55 28.91 17.96
CA LEU A 725 22.26 28.89 18.64
C LEU A 725 22.01 27.48 19.21
N ILE A 726 21.76 27.38 20.51
CA ILE A 726 21.32 26.14 21.17
C ILE A 726 19.88 26.33 21.67
N LEU A 727 19.00 25.44 21.24
CA LEU A 727 17.60 25.39 21.67
C LEU A 727 17.43 24.26 22.66
N ASP A 728 17.25 24.59 23.94
CA ASP A 728 16.95 23.60 24.98
C ASP A 728 15.45 23.33 25.06
N GLU A 729 15.07 22.06 25.24
CA GLU A 729 13.68 21.59 25.16
C GLU A 729 13.01 22.05 23.85
N ALA A 730 13.56 21.60 22.71
CA ALA A 730 13.15 22.02 21.36
C ALA A 730 11.66 21.75 21.02
N GLN A 731 10.92 20.98 21.82
CA GLN A 731 9.47 20.84 21.69
C GLN A 731 8.72 22.20 21.77
N TYR A 732 9.33 23.26 22.33
CA TYR A 732 8.75 24.60 22.31
C TYR A 732 8.57 25.19 20.90
N ILE A 733 9.26 24.65 19.89
CA ILE A 733 9.15 25.07 18.48
C ILE A 733 8.50 24.02 17.57
N LYS A 734 7.84 23.01 18.14
CA LYS A 734 7.21 21.90 17.41
C LYS A 734 6.13 22.30 16.38
N ASN A 735 5.64 23.53 16.45
CA ASN A 735 4.71 24.07 15.46
C ASN A 735 5.32 25.27 14.73
N TYR A 736 5.56 25.07 13.43
CA TYR A 736 6.17 26.02 12.51
C TYR A 736 5.45 27.39 12.42
N ALA A 737 4.12 27.40 12.58
CA ALA A 737 3.28 28.59 12.41
C ALA A 737 3.31 29.53 13.63
N THR A 738 3.80 29.06 14.78
CA THR A 738 3.77 29.83 16.03
C THR A 738 4.64 31.09 15.95
N LYS A 739 4.23 32.15 16.67
CA LYS A 739 5.01 33.40 16.76
C LYS A 739 6.42 33.14 17.31
N THR A 740 6.57 32.19 18.24
CA THR A 740 7.87 31.79 18.81
C THR A 740 8.77 31.16 17.76
N SER A 741 8.28 30.16 17.01
CA SER A 741 9.05 29.50 15.94
C SER A 741 9.46 30.50 14.84
N LYS A 742 8.55 31.41 14.47
CA LYS A 742 8.85 32.52 13.54
C LYS A 742 9.95 33.43 14.04
N ALA A 743 9.91 33.84 15.32
CA ALA A 743 10.93 34.70 15.91
C ALA A 743 12.31 34.03 15.90
N ILE A 744 12.40 32.76 16.30
CA ILE A 744 13.70 32.05 16.34
C ILE A 744 14.33 31.94 14.95
N ARG A 745 13.55 31.72 13.88
CA ARG A 745 14.10 31.69 12.50
C ARG A 745 14.76 33.00 12.07
N GLN A 746 14.41 34.12 12.68
CA GLN A 746 14.98 35.44 12.38
C GLN A 746 16.34 35.68 13.04
N VAL A 747 16.75 34.82 13.98
CA VAL A 747 18.06 34.92 14.65
C VAL A 747 19.17 34.50 13.68
N LYS A 748 20.19 35.36 13.51
CA LYS A 748 21.38 35.06 12.70
C LYS A 748 22.38 34.27 13.54
N ALA A 749 22.53 32.99 13.24
CA ALA A 749 23.48 32.11 13.92
C ALA A 749 24.20 31.21 12.91
N GLY A 750 25.51 31.05 13.05
CA GLY A 750 26.33 30.23 12.15
C GLY A 750 26.01 28.73 12.26
N ARG A 751 25.79 28.25 13.49
CA ARG A 751 25.46 26.84 13.78
C ARG A 751 24.22 26.78 14.67
N ARG A 752 23.38 25.76 14.50
CA ARG A 752 22.10 25.65 15.22
C ARG A 752 21.88 24.23 15.72
N PHE A 753 21.78 24.07 17.04
CA PHE A 753 21.54 22.78 17.67
C PHE A 753 20.25 22.80 18.48
N ALA A 754 19.54 21.68 18.46
CA ALA A 754 18.37 21.45 19.30
C ALA A 754 18.69 20.36 20.32
N LEU A 755 18.29 20.56 21.56
CA LEU A 755 18.35 19.58 22.62
C LEU A 755 16.91 19.16 22.94
N SER A 756 16.65 17.85 22.94
CA SER A 756 15.36 17.33 23.34
C SER A 756 15.50 16.07 24.19
N GLY A 757 14.61 15.88 25.17
CA GLY A 757 14.45 14.60 25.86
C GLY A 757 13.54 13.62 25.10
N THR A 758 12.74 14.13 24.17
CA THR A 758 11.76 13.41 23.38
C THR A 758 11.77 13.98 21.96
N PRO A 759 12.47 13.35 21.00
CA PRO A 759 12.69 13.93 19.67
C PRO A 759 11.41 14.25 18.90
N ILE A 760 10.35 13.45 19.11
CA ILE A 760 9.02 13.63 18.56
C ILE A 760 8.02 13.34 19.68
N GLU A 761 7.14 14.28 20.02
CA GLU A 761 6.11 14.08 21.05
C GLU A 761 4.80 13.58 20.44
N ASN A 762 4.37 14.13 19.29
CA ASN A 762 3.01 13.88 18.77
C ASN A 762 2.92 13.64 17.26
N SER A 763 3.85 14.14 16.44
CA SER A 763 3.81 13.92 14.98
C SER A 763 5.14 14.20 14.27
N ILE A 764 5.34 13.56 13.11
CA ILE A 764 6.51 13.79 12.23
C ILE A 764 6.59 15.25 11.73
N ASP A 765 5.46 15.96 11.71
CA ASP A 765 5.41 17.41 11.43
C ASP A 765 6.23 18.24 12.44
N GLU A 766 6.35 17.77 13.69
CA GLU A 766 7.17 18.42 14.72
C GLU A 766 8.65 18.38 14.37
N LEU A 767 9.11 17.23 13.85
CA LEU A 767 10.48 17.05 13.39
C LEU A 767 10.79 17.99 12.22
N TRP A 768 9.87 18.08 11.25
CA TRP A 768 9.97 19.03 10.15
C TRP A 768 10.10 20.47 10.65
N ALA A 769 9.25 20.88 11.61
CA ALA A 769 9.28 22.23 12.18
C ALA A 769 10.60 22.56 12.87
N ILE A 770 11.21 21.60 13.58
CA ILE A 770 12.54 21.76 14.20
C ILE A 770 13.61 21.92 13.13
N PHE A 771 13.64 21.07 12.09
CA PHE A 771 14.62 21.17 11.00
C PHE A 771 14.53 22.49 10.21
N GLN A 772 13.34 23.07 10.05
CA GLN A 772 13.20 24.41 9.47
C GLN A 772 13.91 25.51 10.28
N VAL A 773 14.24 25.25 11.55
CA VAL A 773 15.03 26.14 12.39
C VAL A 773 16.50 25.75 12.37
N ILE A 774 16.83 24.49 12.63
CA ILE A 774 18.24 24.08 12.81
C ILE A 774 19.01 23.91 11.50
N LEU A 775 18.36 23.46 10.43
CA LEU A 775 18.99 23.21 9.13
C LEU A 775 18.00 23.49 7.99
N PRO A 776 17.67 24.79 7.75
CA PRO A 776 16.70 25.16 6.74
C PRO A 776 17.14 24.70 5.35
N GLY A 777 16.25 24.03 4.61
CA GLY A 777 16.48 23.50 3.26
C GLY A 777 16.88 22.02 3.18
N LEU A 778 17.18 21.37 4.31
CA LEU A 778 17.37 19.90 4.37
C LEU A 778 16.09 19.17 3.94
N MET A 779 14.96 19.64 4.46
CA MET A 779 13.64 19.08 4.21
C MET A 779 12.92 19.83 3.08
N PRO A 780 12.17 19.13 2.21
CA PRO A 780 11.37 19.79 1.20
C PRO A 780 10.22 20.57 1.84
N ARG A 781 9.49 21.31 1.01
CA ARG A 781 8.29 22.05 1.44
C ARG A 781 7.29 21.11 2.10
N GLN A 782 6.56 21.61 3.10
CA GLN A 782 5.67 20.81 3.95
C GLN A 782 4.70 19.91 3.17
N ARG A 783 4.18 20.36 2.02
CA ARG A 783 3.27 19.57 1.18
C ARG A 783 3.95 18.32 0.60
N LYS A 784 5.18 18.45 0.07
CA LYS A 784 5.97 17.34 -0.49
C LYS A 784 6.48 16.44 0.66
N PHE A 785 6.88 17.05 1.79
CA PHE A 785 7.31 16.31 2.97
C PHE A 785 6.25 15.31 3.48
N LYS A 786 4.97 15.71 3.51
CA LYS A 786 3.86 14.84 3.94
C LYS A 786 3.59 13.64 3.01
N GLN A 787 4.18 13.64 1.83
CA GLN A 787 4.06 12.56 0.85
C GLN A 787 5.28 11.64 0.86
N LEU A 788 6.31 11.94 1.65
CA LEU A 788 7.49 11.10 1.75
C LEU A 788 7.20 9.89 2.64
N GLU A 789 7.72 8.74 2.22
CA GLU A 789 7.79 7.54 3.04
C GLU A 789 8.68 7.76 4.27
N ASN A 790 8.34 7.09 5.36
CA ASN A 790 9.03 7.24 6.64
C ASN A 790 10.52 6.85 6.55
N ASP A 791 10.87 5.85 5.75
CA ASP A 791 12.26 5.43 5.51
C ASP A 791 13.10 6.52 4.84
N LYS A 792 12.52 7.25 3.88
CA LYS A 792 13.20 8.37 3.21
C LYS A 792 13.44 9.52 4.19
N ILE A 793 12.46 9.83 5.06
CA ILE A 793 12.62 10.83 6.13
C ILE A 793 13.70 10.40 7.13
N ALA A 794 13.74 9.12 7.50
CA ALA A 794 14.74 8.58 8.41
C ALA A 794 16.16 8.66 7.81
N SER A 795 16.35 8.27 6.55
CA SER A 795 17.66 8.38 5.89
C SER A 795 18.17 9.82 5.85
N MET A 796 17.29 10.76 5.46
CA MET A 796 17.63 12.19 5.39
C MET A 796 18.03 12.79 6.75
N THR A 797 17.45 12.30 7.85
CA THR A 797 17.61 12.89 9.19
C THR A 797 18.65 12.21 10.06
N ARG A 798 18.94 10.93 9.82
CA ARG A 798 19.85 10.11 10.62
C ARG A 798 21.21 10.75 10.90
N PRO A 799 21.91 11.39 9.93
CA PRO A 799 23.19 12.06 10.20
C PRO A 799 23.08 13.23 11.20
N PHE A 800 21.90 13.82 11.30
CA PHE A 800 21.64 15.06 12.05
C PHE A 800 20.90 14.81 13.36
N ILE A 801 20.68 13.56 13.77
CA ILE A 801 20.03 13.22 15.04
C ILE A 801 20.87 12.21 15.80
N LEU A 802 21.28 12.56 17.02
CA LEU A 802 21.90 11.63 17.96
C LEU A 802 20.92 11.32 19.09
N ARG A 803 20.49 10.06 19.21
CA ARG A 803 19.58 9.57 20.26
C ARG A 803 20.19 8.39 20.99
N ARG A 804 20.20 8.44 22.33
CA ARG A 804 20.63 7.34 23.21
C ARG A 804 19.69 7.22 24.39
N VAL A 805 19.41 5.98 24.80
CA VAL A 805 18.53 5.68 25.93
C VAL A 805 19.33 5.34 27.18
N LYS A 806 18.77 5.61 28.37
CA LYS A 806 19.45 5.38 29.65
C LYS A 806 19.90 3.93 29.86
N GLY A 807 19.06 2.97 29.50
CA GLY A 807 19.33 1.54 29.69
C GLY A 807 20.59 1.07 28.96
N ASP A 808 20.87 1.65 27.79
CA ASP A 808 21.99 1.26 26.94
C ASP A 808 23.32 1.82 27.45
N VAL A 809 23.30 3.02 28.06
CA VAL A 809 24.52 3.81 28.33
C VAL A 809 24.84 4.01 29.82
N LEU A 810 23.87 3.86 30.73
CA LEU A 810 24.05 4.04 32.17
C LEU A 810 23.70 2.77 32.95
N LYS A 811 24.62 1.80 32.96
CA LYS A 811 24.47 0.54 33.72
C LYS A 811 24.59 0.71 35.24
N GLU A 812 25.07 1.86 35.72
CA GLU A 812 25.34 2.14 37.13
C GLU A 812 24.18 2.84 37.87
N LEU A 813 23.10 3.18 37.16
CA LEU A 813 21.98 3.89 37.75
C LEU A 813 21.16 2.94 38.64
N PRO A 814 20.77 3.33 39.87
CA PRO A 814 19.90 2.49 40.71
C PRO A 814 18.58 2.15 40.00
N GLU A 815 17.98 1.02 40.37
CA GLU A 815 16.71 0.61 39.80
C GLU A 815 15.61 1.67 39.99
N LYS A 816 14.74 1.79 38.99
CA LYS A 816 13.50 2.55 39.05
C LYS A 816 12.36 1.55 39.19
N ILE A 817 11.66 1.58 40.32
CA ILE A 817 10.49 0.73 40.58
C ILE A 817 9.24 1.56 40.36
N GLU A 818 8.39 1.15 39.43
CA GLU A 818 7.10 1.81 39.19
C GLU A 818 5.97 0.96 39.76
N SER A 819 5.10 1.58 40.57
CA SER A 819 3.91 0.94 41.13
C SER A 819 2.66 1.79 40.91
N VAL A 820 1.54 1.12 40.69
CA VAL A 820 0.21 1.75 40.67
C VAL A 820 -0.47 1.43 41.99
N HIS A 821 -0.88 2.46 42.71
CA HIS A 821 -1.64 2.36 43.94
C HIS A 821 -3.07 2.77 43.63
N VAL A 822 -3.97 1.80 43.76
CA VAL A 822 -5.39 2.00 43.50
C VAL A 822 -6.04 2.61 44.74
N SER A 823 -6.85 3.66 44.54
CA SER A 823 -7.67 4.29 45.58
C SER A 823 -9.16 4.06 45.28
N GLU A 824 -9.97 3.81 46.30
CA GLU A 824 -11.43 3.79 46.17
C GLU A 824 -12.01 5.21 46.37
N LEU A 825 -13.11 5.53 45.68
CA LEU A 825 -13.89 6.73 45.97
C LEU A 825 -14.65 6.56 47.30
N THR A 826 -14.69 7.62 48.11
CA THR A 826 -15.63 7.67 49.24
C THR A 826 -17.07 7.65 48.72
N LYS A 827 -18.03 7.33 49.59
CA LYS A 827 -19.44 7.26 49.20
C LYS A 827 -19.94 8.59 48.64
N GLU A 828 -19.62 9.69 49.30
CA GLU A 828 -19.98 11.05 48.86
C GLU A 828 -19.29 11.41 47.54
N GLN A 829 -18.02 11.02 47.34
CA GLN A 829 -17.34 11.22 46.05
C GLN A 829 -17.98 10.41 44.94
N LYS A 830 -18.37 9.15 45.20
CA LYS A 830 -18.97 8.26 44.20
C LYS A 830 -20.31 8.78 43.71
N ASP A 831 -21.15 9.28 44.62
CA ASP A 831 -22.45 9.86 44.27
C ASP A 831 -22.28 11.09 43.37
N LEU A 832 -21.33 11.98 43.70
CA LEU A 832 -20.96 13.12 42.86
C LEU A 832 -20.41 12.68 41.49
N TYR A 833 -19.48 11.72 41.49
CA TYR A 833 -18.83 11.23 40.29
C TYR A 833 -19.85 10.65 39.29
N VAL A 834 -20.75 9.77 39.76
CA VAL A 834 -21.78 9.16 38.92
C VAL A 834 -22.73 10.21 38.35
N GLY A 835 -23.10 11.23 39.14
CA GLY A 835 -23.92 12.35 38.69
C GLY A 835 -23.29 13.10 37.51
N TYR A 836 -22.04 13.56 37.67
CA TYR A 836 -21.30 14.27 36.62
C TYR A 836 -21.02 13.38 35.41
N TRP A 837 -20.72 12.10 35.63
CA TRP A 837 -20.45 11.15 34.55
C TRP A 837 -21.68 10.94 33.67
N ARG A 838 -22.86 10.73 34.27
CA ARG A 838 -24.13 10.59 33.52
C ARG A 838 -24.46 11.84 32.70
N GLN A 839 -24.28 13.02 33.29
CA GLN A 839 -24.49 14.27 32.57
C GLN A 839 -23.55 14.37 31.36
N LEU A 840 -22.26 14.11 31.56
CA LEU A 840 -21.27 14.16 30.49
C LEU A 840 -21.55 13.11 29.39
N GLN A 841 -21.94 11.90 29.77
CA GLN A 841 -22.27 10.82 28.84
C GLN A 841 -23.45 11.21 27.94
N GLN A 842 -24.51 11.79 28.51
CA GLN A 842 -25.67 12.27 27.75
C GLN A 842 -25.30 13.40 26.78
N GLU A 843 -24.53 14.39 27.25
CA GLU A 843 -24.09 15.52 26.43
C GLU A 843 -23.19 15.08 25.28
N ALA A 844 -22.27 14.13 25.51
CA ALA A 844 -21.40 13.57 24.49
C ALA A 844 -22.20 12.75 23.46
N ALA A 845 -23.11 11.88 23.91
CA ALA A 845 -23.95 11.07 23.03
C ALA A 845 -24.87 11.93 22.13
N GLN A 846 -25.39 13.05 22.66
CA GLN A 846 -26.18 13.99 21.88
C GLN A 846 -25.32 14.72 20.84
N SER A 847 -24.14 15.20 21.24
CA SER A 847 -23.22 15.93 20.35
C SER A 847 -22.74 15.08 19.15
N MET A 848 -22.57 13.78 19.36
CA MET A 848 -22.18 12.83 18.30
C MET A 848 -23.31 12.58 17.30
N LYS A 849 -24.57 12.52 17.75
CA LYS A 849 -25.74 12.35 16.85
C LYS A 849 -25.97 13.54 15.93
N GLU A 850 -25.63 14.75 16.37
CA GLU A 850 -25.89 16.00 15.64
C GLU A 850 -24.74 16.40 14.70
N SER A 851 -23.73 15.54 14.46
CA SER A 851 -22.51 15.85 13.69
C SER A 851 -21.76 17.10 14.18
N SER A 852 -21.91 17.46 15.46
CA SER A 852 -21.40 18.70 16.06
C SER A 852 -20.21 18.47 17.01
N PHE A 853 -19.56 17.30 16.94
CA PHE A 853 -18.48 16.90 17.85
C PHE A 853 -17.36 17.94 17.95
N GLN A 854 -16.90 18.52 16.83
CA GLN A 854 -15.85 19.56 16.86
C GLN A 854 -16.28 20.84 17.59
N GLN A 855 -17.56 21.21 17.52
CA GLN A 855 -18.09 22.38 18.23
C GLN A 855 -18.24 22.12 19.73
N ASN A 856 -18.60 20.88 20.11
CA ASN A 856 -18.84 20.49 21.50
C ASN A 856 -17.62 19.87 22.21
N ARG A 857 -16.51 19.65 21.50
CA ARG A 857 -15.26 19.07 22.02
C ARG A 857 -14.75 19.77 23.28
N MET A 858 -14.80 21.10 23.31
CA MET A 858 -14.35 21.89 24.46
C MET A 858 -15.19 21.61 25.72
N LYS A 859 -16.50 21.43 25.56
CA LYS A 859 -17.43 21.12 26.65
C LYS A 859 -17.15 19.71 27.20
N ILE A 860 -16.91 18.74 26.32
CA ILE A 860 -16.55 17.36 26.70
C ILE A 860 -15.23 17.34 27.48
N LEU A 861 -14.19 18.04 27.00
CA LEU A 861 -12.90 18.13 27.70
C LEU A 861 -13.02 18.79 29.08
N ALA A 862 -13.89 19.80 29.21
CA ALA A 862 -14.19 20.41 30.50
C ALA A 862 -14.88 19.41 31.45
N GLY A 863 -15.83 18.61 30.96
CA GLY A 863 -16.48 17.54 31.74
C GLY A 863 -15.51 16.45 32.20
N LEU A 864 -14.64 15.95 31.31
CA LEU A 864 -13.58 15.01 31.66
C LEU A 864 -12.63 15.57 32.72
N THR A 865 -12.33 16.87 32.64
CA THR A 865 -11.55 17.56 33.68
C THR A 865 -12.27 17.56 35.02
N ARG A 866 -13.59 17.78 35.07
CA ARG A 866 -14.38 17.70 36.32
C ARG A 866 -14.33 16.31 36.93
N LEU A 867 -14.50 15.26 36.13
CA LEU A 867 -14.42 13.87 36.62
C LEU A 867 -13.06 13.58 37.29
N ARG A 868 -11.96 14.03 36.67
CA ARG A 868 -10.60 13.91 37.24
C ARG A 868 -10.44 14.71 38.53
N GLN A 869 -11.01 15.92 38.60
CA GLN A 869 -11.00 16.72 39.83
C GLN A 869 -11.76 16.05 40.97
N ILE A 870 -12.89 15.38 40.70
CA ILE A 870 -13.66 14.62 41.70
C ILE A 870 -12.83 13.44 42.25
N CYS A 871 -12.09 12.74 41.39
CA CYS A 871 -11.18 11.65 41.80
C CYS A 871 -10.07 12.18 42.72
N CYS A 872 -9.55 13.39 42.45
CA CYS A 872 -8.56 14.05 43.29
C CYS A 872 -9.13 14.47 44.66
N HIS A 873 -10.07 15.42 44.65
CA HIS A 873 -10.82 15.91 45.81
C HIS A 873 -11.93 16.84 45.30
N PRO A 874 -13.22 16.66 45.65
CA PRO A 874 -14.29 17.50 45.10
C PRO A 874 -14.16 18.99 45.42
N SER A 875 -13.59 19.35 46.59
CA SER A 875 -13.27 20.75 46.95
C SER A 875 -12.29 21.47 46.03
N VAL A 876 -11.63 20.77 45.10
CA VAL A 876 -10.82 21.39 44.04
C VAL A 876 -11.63 22.39 43.22
N PHE A 877 -12.96 22.20 43.11
CA PHE A 877 -13.85 23.14 42.45
C PHE A 877 -15.23 23.34 43.11
N LEU A 878 -15.59 22.54 44.12
CA LEU A 878 -16.83 22.68 44.89
C LEU A 878 -16.54 23.34 46.24
N GLU A 879 -16.92 24.61 46.41
CA GLU A 879 -16.60 25.40 47.60
C GLU A 879 -17.18 24.83 48.91
N ASN A 880 -18.32 24.15 48.85
CA ASN A 880 -19.06 23.67 50.03
C ASN A 880 -19.00 22.15 50.22
N TYR A 881 -17.96 21.49 49.73
CA TYR A 881 -17.76 20.06 49.95
C TYR A 881 -17.04 19.80 51.28
N GLU A 882 -17.72 19.12 52.21
CA GLU A 882 -17.22 18.80 53.56
C GLU A 882 -16.80 17.33 53.73
N GLY A 883 -16.95 16.50 52.69
CA GLY A 883 -16.58 15.08 52.73
C GLY A 883 -15.07 14.82 52.60
N GLU A 884 -14.67 13.56 52.77
CA GLU A 884 -13.27 13.12 52.58
C GLU A 884 -12.98 12.68 51.14
N SER A 885 -11.68 12.60 50.79
CA SER A 885 -11.20 12.01 49.54
C SER A 885 -10.36 10.76 49.78
N GLY A 886 -10.76 9.64 49.17
CA GLY A 886 -10.05 8.37 49.32
C GLY A 886 -8.59 8.44 48.85
N LYS A 887 -8.33 9.17 47.75
CA LYS A 887 -6.97 9.36 47.23
C LYS A 887 -6.12 10.25 48.14
N LEU A 888 -6.71 11.30 48.72
CA LEU A 888 -5.99 12.17 49.68
C LEU A 888 -5.62 11.38 50.95
N ASN A 889 -6.54 10.55 51.45
CA ASN A 889 -6.29 9.70 52.61
C ASN A 889 -5.11 8.74 52.34
N GLN A 890 -5.12 8.07 51.18
CA GLN A 890 -4.02 7.17 50.77
C GLN A 890 -2.69 7.91 50.57
N LEU A 891 -2.72 9.13 50.02
CA LEU A 891 -1.53 9.97 49.91
C LEU A 891 -0.95 10.23 51.30
N MET A 892 -1.76 10.70 52.24
CA MET A 892 -1.29 11.04 53.59
C MET A 892 -0.76 9.83 54.35
N ASP A 893 -1.37 8.65 54.20
CA ASP A 893 -0.82 7.39 54.73
C ASP A 893 0.56 7.07 54.13
N THR A 894 0.72 7.27 52.81
CA THR A 894 1.99 7.05 52.12
C THR A 894 3.07 8.05 52.60
N VAL A 895 2.70 9.33 52.73
CA VAL A 895 3.59 10.40 53.21
C VAL A 895 4.05 10.11 54.64
N ARG A 896 3.13 9.79 55.56
CA ARG A 896 3.46 9.46 56.96
C ARG A 896 4.46 8.32 57.05
N ASN A 897 4.20 7.23 56.32
CA ASN A 897 5.08 6.07 56.30
C ASN A 897 6.45 6.39 55.68
N ALA A 898 6.50 7.16 54.60
CA ALA A 898 7.75 7.50 53.94
C ALA A 898 8.61 8.45 54.78
N VAL A 899 8.02 9.49 55.39
CA VAL A 899 8.72 10.40 56.30
C VAL A 899 9.25 9.66 57.53
N ALA A 900 8.46 8.75 58.11
CA ALA A 900 8.90 7.93 59.25
C ALA A 900 10.11 7.02 58.92
N ASN A 901 10.26 6.63 57.65
CA ASN A 901 11.38 5.85 57.15
C ASN A 901 12.55 6.70 56.62
N GLY A 902 12.53 8.02 56.85
CA GLY A 902 13.59 8.93 56.39
C GLY A 902 13.67 9.11 54.87
N LYS A 903 12.61 8.74 54.14
CA LYS A 903 12.53 8.92 52.69
C LYS A 903 12.19 10.37 52.34
N ARG A 904 12.69 10.83 51.20
CA ARG A 904 12.42 12.18 50.67
C ARG A 904 11.62 12.07 49.38
N MET A 905 10.53 12.81 49.29
CA MET A 905 9.53 12.60 48.25
C MET A 905 9.22 13.85 47.42
N LEU A 906 8.97 13.62 46.13
CA LEU A 906 8.36 14.58 45.22
C LEU A 906 6.89 14.21 45.04
N ILE A 907 5.99 15.17 45.24
CA ILE A 907 4.55 14.96 45.01
C ILE A 907 4.13 15.88 43.88
N PHE A 908 3.62 15.28 42.81
CA PHE A 908 3.17 15.98 41.61
C PHE A 908 1.65 15.96 41.48
N SER A 909 1.08 17.13 41.18
CA SER A 909 -0.32 17.29 40.78
C SER A 909 -0.47 18.36 39.70
N GLN A 910 -1.43 18.20 38.80
CA GLN A 910 -1.73 19.20 37.78
C GLN A 910 -2.59 20.36 38.30
N PHE A 911 -3.29 20.16 39.42
CA PHE A 911 -4.23 21.12 39.98
C PHE A 911 -3.57 21.87 41.14
N THR A 912 -3.36 23.18 41.01
CA THR A 912 -2.78 23.99 42.09
C THR A 912 -3.67 24.04 43.33
N SER A 913 -4.99 24.04 43.17
CA SER A 913 -5.93 23.95 44.29
C SER A 913 -5.84 22.60 45.02
N MET A 914 -5.42 21.52 44.35
CA MET A 914 -5.14 20.25 45.04
C MET A 914 -3.88 20.35 45.90
N HIS A 915 -2.84 21.06 45.44
CA HIS A 915 -1.69 21.35 46.30
C HIS A 915 -2.08 22.17 47.53
N GLU A 916 -2.99 23.14 47.41
CA GLU A 916 -3.48 23.90 48.58
C GLU A 916 -4.12 22.98 49.63
N ILE A 917 -4.90 21.99 49.18
CA ILE A 917 -5.50 20.98 50.07
C ILE A 917 -4.41 20.10 50.70
N ILE A 918 -3.44 19.62 49.92
CA ILE A 918 -2.33 18.79 50.43
C ILE A 918 -1.49 19.58 51.44
N MET A 919 -1.16 20.84 51.14
CA MET A 919 -0.41 21.74 52.02
C MET A 919 -1.12 21.93 53.36
N LYS A 920 -2.44 22.11 53.34
CA LYS A 920 -3.24 22.20 54.57
C LYS A 920 -3.13 20.91 55.40
N LYS A 921 -3.23 19.75 54.76
CA LYS A 921 -3.10 18.44 55.44
C LYS A 921 -1.69 18.19 55.98
N LEU A 922 -0.64 18.53 55.23
CA LEU A 922 0.73 18.45 55.71
C LEU A 922 0.96 19.35 56.93
N HIS A 923 0.39 20.56 56.92
CA HIS A 923 0.46 21.48 58.07
C HIS A 923 -0.33 20.97 59.29
N GLU A 924 -1.50 20.35 59.09
CA GLU A 924 -2.27 19.72 60.19
C GLU A 924 -1.48 18.60 60.87
N GLU A 925 -0.60 17.91 60.13
CA GLU A 925 0.25 16.83 60.62
C GLU A 925 1.69 17.24 60.97
N ASP A 926 2.01 18.55 60.97
CA ASP A 926 3.34 19.11 61.28
C ASP A 926 4.48 18.59 60.36
N ILE A 927 4.16 18.37 59.07
CA ILE A 927 5.11 17.90 58.06
C ILE A 927 5.61 19.09 57.21
N ASP A 928 6.91 19.34 57.30
CA ASP A 928 7.59 20.38 56.53
C ASP A 928 7.69 20.05 55.03
N TYR A 929 7.37 21.04 54.20
CA TYR A 929 7.45 20.91 52.74
C TYR A 929 8.03 22.14 52.03
N PHE A 930 8.52 21.91 50.80
CA PHE A 930 8.74 22.93 49.78
C PHE A 930 7.58 22.90 48.77
N TYR A 931 7.24 24.06 48.18
CA TYR A 931 6.20 24.16 47.15
C TYR A 931 6.68 24.94 45.93
N LEU A 932 6.68 24.29 44.76
CA LEU A 932 7.06 24.87 43.49
C LEU A 932 5.87 25.02 42.55
N HIS A 933 5.54 26.28 42.21
CA HIS A 933 4.46 26.63 41.29
C HIS A 933 4.94 27.52 40.14
N GLY A 934 4.08 27.74 39.15
CA GLY A 934 4.44 28.46 37.93
C GLY A 934 4.89 29.91 38.11
N GLN A 935 4.53 30.56 39.23
CA GLN A 935 4.89 31.95 39.53
C GLN A 935 6.16 32.08 40.39
N THR A 936 6.69 30.99 40.95
CA THR A 936 7.96 31.00 41.69
C THR A 936 9.08 31.53 40.78
N GLY A 937 9.86 32.50 41.24
CA GLY A 937 10.91 33.13 40.42
C GLY A 937 12.04 32.16 40.09
N SER A 938 12.61 32.20 38.88
CA SER A 938 13.58 31.18 38.42
C SER A 938 14.79 30.98 39.35
N GLN A 939 15.27 32.05 39.99
CA GLN A 939 16.37 31.98 40.96
C GLN A 939 15.95 31.27 42.26
N GLU A 940 14.74 31.56 42.76
CA GLU A 940 14.17 30.91 43.94
C GLU A 940 13.97 29.39 43.71
N ARG A 941 13.58 28.98 42.49
CA ARG A 941 13.44 27.55 42.13
C ARG A 941 14.75 26.78 42.33
N VAL A 942 15.87 27.37 41.89
CA VAL A 942 17.20 26.76 42.03
C VAL A 942 17.59 26.65 43.50
N GLN A 943 17.38 27.71 44.29
CA GLN A 943 17.66 27.71 45.72
C GLN A 943 16.85 26.64 46.49
N MET A 944 15.55 26.51 46.20
CA MET A 944 14.71 25.47 46.80
C MET A 944 15.20 24.06 46.42
N SER A 945 15.59 23.85 45.17
CA SER A 945 16.15 22.58 44.69
C SER A 945 17.44 22.19 45.41
N GLU A 946 18.35 23.15 45.61
CA GLU A 946 19.62 22.93 46.33
C GLU A 946 19.37 22.58 47.80
N ARG A 947 18.53 23.35 48.50
CA ARG A 947 18.13 23.11 49.89
C ARG A 947 17.47 21.75 50.08
N PHE A 948 16.59 21.36 49.17
CA PHE A 948 15.95 20.05 49.17
C PHE A 948 16.97 18.91 48.98
N ASN A 949 17.87 19.04 48.01
CA ASN A 949 18.92 18.04 47.76
C ASN A 949 19.87 17.89 48.97
N GLN A 950 20.15 18.99 49.68
CA GLN A 950 20.94 19.01 50.91
C GLN A 950 20.20 18.40 52.13
N GLY A 951 18.89 18.14 52.02
CA GLY A 951 18.12 17.44 53.04
C GLY A 951 17.41 18.34 54.05
N GLU A 952 17.14 19.60 53.71
CA GLU A 952 16.43 20.52 54.62
C GLU A 952 14.99 20.08 54.94
N LYS A 953 14.26 19.53 53.95
CA LYS A 953 12.87 19.09 54.10
C LYS A 953 12.63 17.76 53.39
N ASN A 954 11.62 17.02 53.86
CA ASN A 954 11.32 15.67 53.36
C ASN A 954 10.29 15.63 52.21
N VAL A 955 9.46 16.67 52.07
CA VAL A 955 8.41 16.73 51.05
C VAL A 955 8.64 17.91 50.10
N PHE A 956 8.56 17.66 48.80
CA PHE A 956 8.57 18.71 47.78
C PHE A 956 7.34 18.58 46.88
N LEU A 957 6.40 19.52 47.02
CA LEU A 957 5.23 19.65 46.17
C LEU A 957 5.60 20.38 44.88
N VAL A 958 5.34 19.77 43.73
CA VAL A 958 5.70 20.32 42.42
C VAL A 958 4.50 20.26 41.48
N SER A 959 4.01 21.41 41.02
CA SER A 959 2.97 21.41 39.99
C SER A 959 3.49 20.76 38.70
N LEU A 960 2.73 19.88 38.05
CA LEU A 960 3.16 19.18 36.82
C LEU A 960 3.66 20.15 35.72
N LYS A 961 3.00 21.31 35.58
CA LYS A 961 3.44 22.38 34.66
C LYS A 961 4.74 23.07 35.09
N ALA A 962 5.01 23.18 36.39
CA ALA A 962 6.30 23.64 36.92
C ALA A 962 7.31 22.51 37.14
N GLY A 963 6.94 21.24 36.90
CA GLY A 963 7.81 20.06 36.94
C GLY A 963 8.59 19.84 35.64
N GLY A 964 8.13 20.43 34.53
CA GLY A 964 8.84 20.46 33.24
C GLY A 964 10.12 21.34 33.24
N THR A 965 10.61 21.76 34.40
CA THR A 965 11.50 22.92 34.56
C THR A 965 12.98 22.60 34.59
N GLY A 966 13.44 21.51 33.99
CA GLY A 966 14.87 21.19 33.90
C GLY A 966 15.57 20.77 35.22
N LEU A 967 15.00 21.09 36.38
CA LEU A 967 15.64 20.99 37.71
C LEU A 967 16.19 19.59 38.04
N ASN A 968 17.24 19.58 38.87
CA ASN A 968 17.89 18.38 39.39
C ASN A 968 17.45 18.13 40.84
N LEU A 969 16.64 17.10 41.08
CA LEU A 969 16.03 16.77 42.38
C LEU A 969 16.46 15.37 42.87
N THR A 970 17.74 15.05 42.70
CA THR A 970 18.34 13.75 43.09
C THR A 970 18.31 13.46 44.59
N GLY A 971 17.95 14.43 45.44
CA GLY A 971 17.71 14.19 46.86
C GLY A 971 16.48 13.31 47.15
N ALA A 972 15.51 13.25 46.23
CA ALA A 972 14.33 12.42 46.39
C ALA A 972 14.58 10.97 45.96
N ASP A 973 14.06 10.02 46.73
CA ASP A 973 14.02 8.59 46.40
C ASP A 973 12.60 8.10 46.09
N THR A 974 11.59 8.92 46.35
CA THR A 974 10.18 8.59 46.12
C THR A 974 9.52 9.68 45.27
N VAL A 975 8.80 9.28 44.22
CA VAL A 975 8.03 10.18 43.36
C VAL A 975 6.58 9.74 43.36
N ILE A 976 5.67 10.62 43.77
CA ILE A 976 4.23 10.37 43.79
C ILE A 976 3.57 11.21 42.71
N LEU A 977 2.92 10.54 41.76
CA LEU A 977 2.04 11.15 40.76
C LEU A 977 0.62 11.07 41.31
N TYR A 978 0.11 12.17 41.87
CA TYR A 978 -1.21 12.23 42.50
C TYR A 978 -2.34 12.14 41.47
N ASP A 979 -2.14 12.74 40.30
CA ASP A 979 -3.07 12.67 39.18
C ASP A 979 -2.33 12.40 37.86
N LEU A 980 -2.95 11.59 37.00
CA LEU A 980 -2.36 11.17 35.73
C LEU A 980 -2.46 12.28 34.68
N TRP A 981 -1.51 12.33 33.74
CA TRP A 981 -1.55 13.25 32.59
C TRP A 981 -2.09 12.53 31.33
N TRP A 982 -2.34 13.25 30.23
CA TRP A 982 -2.74 12.57 28.97
C TRP A 982 -1.55 12.06 28.17
N ASN A 983 -0.40 12.72 28.29
CA ASN A 983 0.83 12.40 27.58
C ASN A 983 1.83 11.75 28.56
N PRO A 984 2.21 10.47 28.37
CA PRO A 984 3.13 9.77 29.25
C PRO A 984 4.51 10.43 29.34
N ALA A 985 4.97 11.10 28.27
CA ALA A 985 6.28 11.77 28.25
C ALA A 985 6.41 12.86 29.33
N VAL A 986 5.30 13.51 29.70
CA VAL A 986 5.30 14.54 30.76
C VAL A 986 5.55 13.90 32.13
N GLU A 987 5.02 12.70 32.35
CA GLU A 987 5.26 11.93 33.58
C GLU A 987 6.70 11.39 33.62
N ASP A 988 7.21 10.90 32.50
CA ASP A 988 8.60 10.43 32.39
C ASP A 988 9.59 11.58 32.60
N GLN A 989 9.25 12.78 32.12
CA GLN A 989 10.01 14.00 32.40
C GLN A 989 10.01 14.36 33.90
N ALA A 990 8.89 14.17 34.60
CA ALA A 990 8.75 14.45 36.02
C ALA A 990 9.52 13.43 36.89
N THR A 991 9.33 12.13 36.65
CA THR A 991 10.06 11.05 37.35
C THR A 991 11.56 11.11 37.07
N GLY A 992 11.91 11.47 35.84
CA GLY A 992 13.28 11.71 35.41
C GLY A 992 13.97 12.84 36.17
N ARG A 993 13.31 13.65 37.02
CA ARG A 993 13.96 14.66 37.87
C ARG A 993 14.69 14.07 39.07
N ALA A 994 14.17 12.95 39.60
CA ALA A 994 14.77 12.21 40.72
C ALA A 994 15.65 11.04 40.22
N HIS A 995 15.22 10.34 39.16
CA HIS A 995 15.98 9.25 38.55
C HIS A 995 17.02 9.77 37.53
N ARG A 996 18.07 10.38 38.07
CA ARG A 996 19.15 11.05 37.33
C ARG A 996 20.51 10.68 37.88
N PHE A 997 21.55 10.96 37.10
CA PHE A 997 22.92 10.84 37.57
C PHE A 997 23.13 11.64 38.87
N GLY A 998 23.74 11.01 39.87
CA GLY A 998 23.87 11.53 41.23
C GLY A 998 22.90 10.86 42.22
N GLN A 999 21.88 10.17 41.72
CA GLN A 999 21.00 9.32 42.54
C GLN A 999 21.77 8.09 43.05
N LYS A 1000 21.66 7.83 44.36
CA LYS A 1000 22.30 6.69 45.03
C LYS A 1000 21.29 5.65 45.52
N ASN A 1001 20.01 6.03 45.61
CA ASN A 1001 18.94 5.19 46.12
C ASN A 1001 18.07 4.67 44.97
N VAL A 1002 17.43 3.51 45.17
CA VAL A 1002 16.35 3.01 44.31
C VAL A 1002 15.24 4.05 44.28
N VAL A 1003 14.80 4.45 43.09
CA VAL A 1003 13.74 5.45 42.94
C VAL A 1003 12.41 4.74 42.80
N GLN A 1004 11.51 4.98 43.75
CA GLN A 1004 10.15 4.45 43.74
C GLN A 1004 9.19 5.48 43.13
N VAL A 1005 8.56 5.13 42.01
CA VAL A 1005 7.52 5.94 41.36
C VAL A 1005 6.16 5.33 41.68
N ILE A 1006 5.31 6.09 42.36
CA ILE A 1006 3.97 5.69 42.78
C ILE A 1006 2.94 6.50 41.98
N ARG A 1007 2.09 5.83 41.22
CA ARG A 1007 0.93 6.44 40.54
C ARG A 1007 -0.33 6.18 41.34
N LEU A 1008 -1.02 7.23 41.78
CA LEU A 1008 -2.32 7.09 42.44
C LEU A 1008 -3.43 7.11 41.39
N VAL A 1009 -4.19 6.01 41.29
CA VAL A 1009 -5.26 5.85 40.30
C VAL A 1009 -6.56 5.46 41.02
N THR A 1010 -7.65 6.14 40.72
CA THR A 1010 -8.94 5.85 41.36
C THR A 1010 -9.72 4.76 40.63
N GLU A 1011 -10.09 3.68 41.33
CA GLU A 1011 -10.81 2.51 40.77
C GLU A 1011 -12.22 2.85 40.29
N GLY A 1012 -12.64 2.25 39.18
CA GLY A 1012 -13.97 2.40 38.60
C GLY A 1012 -14.22 3.78 38.02
N THR A 1013 -13.17 4.53 37.68
CA THR A 1013 -13.26 5.91 37.19
C THR A 1013 -12.58 6.12 35.83
N ILE A 1014 -12.65 7.37 35.36
CA ILE A 1014 -12.00 7.81 34.14
C ILE A 1014 -10.47 7.69 34.22
N GLU A 1015 -9.88 7.70 35.42
CA GLU A 1015 -8.43 7.62 35.57
C GLU A 1015 -7.86 6.25 35.20
N GLU A 1016 -8.57 5.14 35.49
CA GLU A 1016 -8.16 3.81 35.02
C GLU A 1016 -8.12 3.74 33.50
N LYS A 1017 -9.16 4.26 32.85
CA LYS A 1017 -9.21 4.30 31.39
C LYS A 1017 -8.12 5.17 30.79
N ILE A 1018 -7.80 6.31 31.41
CA ILE A 1018 -6.68 7.16 31.01
C ILE A 1018 -5.37 6.40 31.14
N TYR A 1019 -5.19 5.67 32.24
CA TYR A 1019 -4.00 4.84 32.47
C TYR A 1019 -3.88 3.75 31.40
N ASP A 1020 -4.95 3.02 31.10
CA ASP A 1020 -4.95 1.98 30.05
C ASP A 1020 -4.63 2.56 28.67
N LEU A 1021 -5.19 3.72 28.35
CA LEU A 1021 -4.86 4.49 27.13
C LEU A 1021 -3.38 4.89 27.08
N GLN A 1022 -2.79 5.30 28.21
CA GLN A 1022 -1.35 5.59 28.28
C GLN A 1022 -0.51 4.35 28.03
N GLN A 1023 -0.88 3.18 28.58
CA GLN A 1023 -0.14 1.93 28.39
C GLN A 1023 -0.20 1.47 26.93
N LYS A 1024 -1.39 1.45 26.33
CA LYS A 1024 -1.56 1.17 24.88
C LYS A 1024 -0.69 2.10 24.03
N LYS A 1025 -0.62 3.39 24.39
CA LYS A 1025 0.22 4.38 23.69
C LYS A 1025 1.70 4.16 23.87
N ARG A 1026 2.16 3.78 25.08
CA ARG A 1026 3.57 3.46 25.35
C ARG A 1026 4.03 2.27 24.51
N GLU A 1027 3.23 1.21 24.48
CA GLU A 1027 3.51 0.00 23.69
C GLU A 1027 3.62 0.31 22.18
N LEU A 1028 2.73 1.16 21.65
CA LEU A 1028 2.78 1.61 20.25
C LEU A 1028 4.02 2.46 19.96
N ILE A 1029 4.38 3.40 20.85
CA ILE A 1029 5.58 4.23 20.67
C ILE A 1029 6.85 3.38 20.68
N ASP A 1030 6.93 2.41 21.58
CA ASP A 1030 8.08 1.51 21.69
C ASP A 1030 8.18 0.56 20.48
N GLN A 1031 7.06 0.23 19.83
CA GLN A 1031 7.02 -0.52 18.57
C GLN A 1031 7.40 0.33 17.33
N VAL A 1032 7.16 1.65 17.36
CA VAL A 1032 7.30 2.57 16.22
C VAL A 1032 8.63 3.35 16.20
N ILE A 1033 9.57 3.03 17.09
CA ILE A 1033 10.96 3.52 16.98
C ILE A 1033 11.78 2.69 15.96
N GLN A 1034 11.10 1.94 15.08
CA GLN A 1034 11.58 1.59 13.73
C GLN A 1034 10.90 2.51 12.70
N PRO A 1035 11.61 2.96 11.66
CA PRO A 1035 11.02 3.86 10.67
C PRO A 1035 9.85 3.14 9.98
N GLY A 1036 8.63 3.68 10.07
CA GLY A 1036 7.50 2.98 9.47
C GLY A 1036 6.10 3.48 9.74
N GLU A 1037 5.72 3.93 10.94
CA GLU A 1037 4.29 4.09 11.23
C GLU A 1037 3.89 5.41 11.92
N ALA A 1038 2.70 5.90 11.57
CA ALA A 1038 2.20 7.22 11.93
C ALA A 1038 1.87 7.32 13.43
N MET A 1039 2.61 8.18 14.15
CA MET A 1039 2.28 8.62 15.50
C MET A 1039 0.93 9.36 15.54
N LEU A 1040 0.00 8.86 16.36
CA LEU A 1040 -1.38 9.35 16.46
C LEU A 1040 -1.49 10.69 17.22
N SER A 1041 -2.28 11.59 16.63
CA SER A 1041 -2.60 12.92 17.14
C SER A 1041 -3.72 12.93 18.21
N SER A 1042 -4.08 14.13 18.68
CA SER A 1042 -5.01 14.44 19.77
C SER A 1042 -6.28 13.57 19.91
N LEU A 1043 -6.74 13.41 21.16
CA LEU A 1043 -7.97 12.72 21.59
C LEU A 1043 -9.11 12.85 20.55
N ASN A 1044 -9.45 11.75 19.88
CA ASN A 1044 -10.40 11.66 18.76
C ASN A 1044 -11.81 11.26 19.25
N GLU A 1045 -12.78 11.12 18.33
CA GLU A 1045 -14.16 10.76 18.71
C GLU A 1045 -14.26 9.34 19.30
N GLU A 1046 -13.46 8.40 18.79
CA GLU A 1046 -13.40 7.02 19.27
C GLU A 1046 -12.84 6.94 20.70
N ASP A 1047 -11.77 7.67 20.99
CA ASP A 1047 -11.21 7.81 22.33
C ASP A 1047 -12.27 8.30 23.32
N VAL A 1048 -13.11 9.27 22.92
CA VAL A 1048 -14.20 9.77 23.78
C VAL A 1048 -15.27 8.70 24.00
N ARG A 1049 -15.62 7.92 22.97
CA ARG A 1049 -16.57 6.81 23.10
C ARG A 1049 -16.06 5.72 24.04
N GLU A 1050 -14.79 5.35 23.93
CA GLU A 1050 -14.15 4.38 24.84
C GLU A 1050 -14.10 4.91 26.28
N LEU A 1051 -13.69 6.17 26.47
CA LEU A 1051 -13.63 6.83 27.77
C LEU A 1051 -15.00 6.91 28.46
N LEU A 1052 -16.07 7.17 27.71
CA LEU A 1052 -17.42 7.37 28.26
C LEU A 1052 -18.35 6.15 28.13
N ASN A 1053 -17.89 5.05 27.52
CA ASN A 1053 -18.71 3.86 27.19
C ASN A 1053 -19.99 4.25 26.42
N ILE A 1054 -19.83 4.93 25.29
CA ILE A 1054 -20.93 5.39 24.41
C ILE A 1054 -20.95 4.59 23.12
#